data_AF-A0A930TPD7-F1
#
_entry.id   AF-A0A930TPD7-F1
#
_cell.length_a   1.000
_cell.length_b   1.000
_cell.length_c   1.000
_cell.angle_alpha   90.00
_cell.angle_beta   90.00
_cell.angle_gamma   90.00
#
_symmetry.space_group_name_H-M   'P 1'
#
loop_
_entity.id
_entity.type
_entity.pdbx_description
1 polymer ?
#
loop_
_entity_poly.entity_id
_entity_poly.type
_entity_poly.pdbx_seq_one_letter_code
_entity_poly.pdbx_strand_id
1 'polypeptide(L)'
;MFARLAVSQNPQSLMSMGLDLISWFDSVTDVVFATLTSTPVQESITVPSQTIHEVVRVSLNLMSIGVVSFLIAGLLAPLEALGWWAGWYGDEVDLGSLEQSKRQAPPGTAIARYVIYLDGVCVASGKNLPAVERFLDELEASLPNDILLLRGLMPYSVVNRPLTEDRLLAFYWRLADYLNRTQTGGWVGTLLGTMVNLRNMYVVAVSADQRYGPIYNQGIAEVMVDHLLDYGYPVESRTPITLIGYSGGGQIAVGAASFLKQALKAPIEIISLGGVISGNVNALVVDQLYHLVGDRDRVERLGTLLFPKRWPLFSLSYWNRAKRRGKVCVVPLGNVAHYGKYGLLVPDQYLPDGRSHLQQTVDMVRDILTEEFVDVRSTQDRVLSNYERFRQYPLNQPTTYPLAQSLDSTWYRPIGDWIGRLILPHLHQRSKDGRIFFEVYHAPPSYACLIGQVINLKWQNIPSVHTYRSVVVKDLHFNEEAVYSSQLGRIHPERINHWRQVDPLESLAGARPYDDMVVMLPTEVELEIESQHHAVTATDLEQGILPITSLAIAHEPIQITGRYYAVVKILRPVTDVEDGFEVVHFNRMTQQFDGVCEVVRFPPPALNDHDMAVSTTTNIERSPVNDQGWYIYGTQDDAGYFVVQALAPRSLLLVKPQQIITGRSAALHYIKRDAWDLAVEQKGQIGSTLVTFEECDRPDLLAEWTPGTRALLVHVYGGIGGEKGEPEAKNPIYFGHFAYGDAEVILDPLTGDRRFDLRYHQVYTHNPDGIISGTLHWSRYMGDRQFGWLGARPTSDILIRMDAYTHPLALEEQDYSALDIMVRQLEIMMARYRIGDGTGGAFVGPANNCAQDSNQALYTTLTSLRGAIARHHRSMEKWTTEHPTQSKQLQTLQNVRRFLQRELLPFGTARADWQTADEVLGTTLEDDPLQTLLRGLISWRTMLPRVASDTVVIAFLRQGASAWVLRTTQVGGDNPTIEPVVPLSF
;
A
#
# COMPACT_ATOMS: atom_id res chain seq x y z
N MET A 1 -17.53 6.83 -29.90
CA MET A 1 -16.61 7.01 -28.76
C MET A 1 -15.19 6.54 -29.09
N PHE A 2 -15.03 5.58 -30.00
CA PHE A 2 -13.74 5.21 -30.57
C PHE A 2 -13.52 5.91 -31.92
N ALA A 3 -12.41 6.63 -32.09
CA ALA A 3 -11.88 6.84 -33.43
C ALA A 3 -11.19 5.52 -33.81
N ARG A 4 -11.59 4.90 -34.94
CA ARG A 4 -10.84 3.74 -35.47
C ARG A 4 -9.38 4.19 -35.60
N LEU A 5 -8.46 3.51 -34.92
CA LEU A 5 -7.06 3.94 -34.80
C LEU A 5 -6.53 4.30 -36.20
N ALA A 6 -6.22 5.58 -36.41
CA ALA A 6 -5.29 5.98 -37.45
C ALA A 6 -3.92 5.48 -37.02
N VAL A 7 -3.64 4.21 -37.33
CA VAL A 7 -2.29 3.66 -37.21
C VAL A 7 -1.38 4.61 -37.97
N SER A 8 -0.37 5.15 -37.28
CA SER A 8 0.57 6.14 -37.80
C SER A 8 1.52 5.51 -38.84
N GLN A 9 0.98 5.01 -39.94
CA GLN A 9 1.77 4.49 -41.05
C GLN A 9 1.25 5.03 -42.37
N ASN A 10 2.19 5.63 -43.10
CA ASN A 10 2.08 6.23 -44.42
C ASN A 10 1.15 5.40 -45.33
N PRO A 11 0.14 5.98 -46.01
CA PRO A 11 -0.78 5.25 -46.88
C PRO A 11 -0.09 4.36 -47.93
N GLN A 12 1.14 4.71 -48.32
CA GLN A 12 1.98 3.92 -49.21
C GLN A 12 2.45 2.58 -48.61
N SER A 13 2.62 2.49 -47.28
CA SER A 13 2.98 1.24 -46.59
C SER A 13 1.79 0.30 -46.39
N LEU A 14 0.56 0.83 -46.35
CA LEU A 14 -0.66 0.03 -46.31
C LEU A 14 -0.99 -0.56 -47.68
N MET A 15 -0.71 0.20 -48.75
CA MET A 15 -0.82 -0.30 -50.12
C MET A 15 0.28 -1.32 -50.43
N SER A 16 1.50 -1.13 -49.90
CA SER A 16 2.55 -2.16 -49.97
C SER A 16 2.21 -3.38 -49.11
N MET A 17 1.65 -3.23 -47.91
CA MET A 17 1.18 -4.35 -47.08
C MET A 17 0.02 -5.11 -47.74
N GLY A 18 -0.91 -4.42 -48.41
CA GLY A 18 -1.96 -5.06 -49.19
C GLY A 18 -1.41 -5.84 -50.38
N LEU A 19 -0.40 -5.30 -51.07
CA LEU A 19 0.29 -5.98 -52.18
C LEU A 19 1.23 -7.10 -51.71
N ASP A 20 1.86 -6.96 -50.54
CA ASP A 20 2.68 -7.99 -49.90
C ASP A 20 1.80 -9.11 -49.34
N LEU A 21 0.59 -8.80 -48.86
CA LEU A 21 -0.43 -9.79 -48.49
C LEU A 21 -0.99 -10.49 -49.72
N ILE A 22 -1.28 -9.78 -50.82
CA ILE A 22 -1.71 -10.41 -52.06
C ILE A 22 -0.60 -11.28 -52.62
N SER A 23 0.67 -10.84 -52.59
CA SER A 23 1.80 -11.65 -53.06
C SER A 23 2.15 -12.80 -52.11
N TRP A 24 1.90 -12.67 -50.81
CA TRP A 24 2.01 -13.75 -49.83
C TRP A 24 0.82 -14.72 -49.94
N PHE A 25 -0.39 -14.22 -50.21
CA PHE A 25 -1.55 -15.06 -50.53
C PHE A 25 -1.27 -15.84 -51.80
N ASP A 26 -0.87 -15.17 -52.89
CA ASP A 26 -0.50 -15.80 -54.15
C ASP A 26 0.66 -16.79 -53.95
N SER A 27 1.70 -16.44 -53.18
CA SER A 27 2.82 -17.36 -52.89
C SER A 27 2.43 -18.54 -52.00
N VAL A 28 1.52 -18.37 -51.02
CA VAL A 28 1.06 -19.46 -50.15
C VAL A 28 0.03 -20.31 -50.88
N THR A 29 -0.86 -19.74 -51.69
CA THR A 29 -1.73 -20.52 -52.58
C THR A 29 -0.91 -21.20 -53.66
N ASP A 30 0.12 -20.57 -54.22
CA ASP A 30 1.00 -21.20 -55.21
C ASP A 30 1.88 -22.25 -54.58
N VAL A 31 2.36 -22.08 -53.34
CA VAL A 31 3.09 -23.11 -52.61
C VAL A 31 2.15 -24.23 -52.18
N VAL A 32 0.95 -23.96 -51.69
CA VAL A 32 -0.03 -25.00 -51.31
C VAL A 32 -0.56 -25.72 -52.54
N PHE A 33 -0.82 -25.01 -53.64
CA PHE A 33 -1.27 -25.57 -54.90
C PHE A 33 -0.12 -26.30 -55.61
N ALA A 34 1.10 -25.77 -55.67
CA ALA A 34 2.28 -26.48 -56.17
C ALA A 34 2.64 -27.66 -55.28
N THR A 35 2.48 -27.58 -53.95
CA THR A 35 2.69 -28.73 -53.07
C THR A 35 1.60 -29.78 -53.30
N LEU A 36 0.33 -29.41 -53.46
CA LEU A 36 -0.78 -30.34 -53.73
C LEU A 36 -0.83 -30.88 -55.17
N THR A 37 -0.25 -30.18 -56.14
CA THR A 37 -0.20 -30.57 -57.57
C THR A 37 1.17 -31.08 -58.02
N SER A 38 2.20 -30.96 -57.19
CA SER A 38 3.50 -31.58 -57.46
C SER A 38 3.36 -33.10 -57.46
N THR A 39 3.86 -33.73 -58.51
CA THR A 39 3.89 -35.18 -58.73
C THR A 39 4.37 -36.00 -57.51
N PRO A 40 5.37 -35.55 -56.70
CA PRO A 40 5.78 -36.29 -55.51
C PRO A 40 4.73 -36.34 -54.40
N VAL A 41 3.86 -35.33 -54.29
CA VAL A 41 2.80 -35.26 -53.27
C VAL A 41 1.54 -36.01 -53.72
N GLN A 42 1.21 -35.96 -55.00
CA GLN A 42 0.17 -36.84 -55.55
C GLN A 42 0.55 -38.32 -55.41
N GLU A 43 1.82 -38.68 -55.65
CA GLU A 43 2.32 -40.05 -55.49
C GLU A 43 2.52 -40.48 -54.03
N SER A 44 2.75 -39.57 -53.08
CA SER A 44 2.82 -39.89 -51.65
C SER A 44 1.45 -39.89 -50.94
N ILE A 45 0.42 -39.28 -51.53
CA ILE A 45 -0.98 -39.40 -51.09
C ILE A 45 -1.66 -40.64 -51.71
N THR A 46 -1.23 -41.11 -52.89
CA THR A 46 -1.64 -42.41 -53.44
C THR A 46 -0.57 -43.48 -53.22
N VAL A 47 -0.56 -44.10 -52.04
CA VAL A 47 0.30 -45.26 -51.76
C VAL A 47 -0.07 -46.46 -52.66
N PRO A 48 0.89 -47.09 -53.39
CA PRO A 48 0.65 -48.31 -54.16
C PRO A 48 0.12 -49.44 -53.27
N SER A 49 -0.84 -50.17 -53.83
CA SER A 49 -1.54 -51.29 -53.21
C SER A 49 -0.58 -52.41 -52.78
N GLN A 50 -0.42 -52.60 -51.48
CA GLN A 50 -0.59 -53.87 -50.76
C GLN A 50 0.02 -53.70 -49.36
N THR A 51 -0.77 -53.94 -48.32
CA THR A 51 -0.34 -54.06 -46.91
C THR A 51 -0.16 -52.77 -46.09
N ILE A 52 -1.04 -51.78 -46.25
CA ILE A 52 -1.34 -50.84 -45.16
C ILE A 52 -2.86 -50.89 -44.92
N HIS A 53 -3.26 -51.38 -43.75
CA HIS A 53 -4.67 -51.50 -43.34
C HIS A 53 -5.39 -50.17 -43.63
N GLU A 54 -6.58 -50.23 -44.24
CA GLU A 54 -7.42 -49.07 -44.57
C GLU A 54 -7.49 -48.04 -43.44
N VAL A 55 -7.47 -48.50 -42.19
CA VAL A 55 -7.45 -47.69 -40.97
C VAL A 55 -6.30 -46.67 -40.93
N VAL A 56 -5.08 -47.04 -41.32
CA VAL A 56 -3.90 -46.15 -41.28
C VAL A 56 -3.96 -45.11 -42.40
N ARG A 57 -4.42 -45.50 -43.60
CA ARG A 57 -4.62 -44.59 -44.74
C ARG A 57 -5.73 -43.58 -44.42
N VAL A 58 -6.84 -44.04 -43.85
CA VAL A 58 -7.93 -43.17 -43.38
C VAL A 58 -7.42 -42.24 -42.28
N SER A 59 -6.61 -42.74 -41.33
CA SER A 59 -6.04 -41.92 -40.26
C SER A 59 -5.12 -40.81 -40.78
N LEU A 60 -4.25 -41.13 -41.75
CA LEU A 60 -3.35 -40.14 -42.37
C LEU A 60 -4.11 -39.10 -43.19
N ASN A 61 -5.12 -39.51 -43.97
CA ASN A 61 -5.96 -38.58 -44.72
C ASN A 61 -6.76 -37.65 -43.80
N LEU A 62 -7.32 -38.17 -42.71
CA LEU A 62 -8.00 -37.36 -41.69
C LEU A 62 -7.04 -36.39 -41.00
N MET A 63 -5.79 -36.80 -40.75
CA MET A 63 -4.76 -35.93 -40.20
C MET A 63 -4.41 -34.79 -41.16
N SER A 64 -4.19 -35.09 -42.45
CA SER A 64 -3.89 -34.09 -43.48
C SER A 64 -5.06 -33.11 -43.69
N ILE A 65 -6.29 -33.60 -43.75
CA ILE A 65 -7.50 -32.75 -43.83
C ILE A 65 -7.61 -31.88 -42.57
N GLY A 66 -7.32 -32.43 -41.39
CA GLY A 66 -7.27 -31.69 -40.13
C GLY A 66 -6.25 -30.56 -40.16
N VAL A 67 -5.03 -30.81 -40.67
CA VAL A 67 -3.96 -29.80 -40.82
C VAL A 67 -4.35 -28.70 -41.81
N VAL A 68 -4.89 -29.05 -42.98
CA VAL A 68 -5.32 -28.07 -43.98
C VAL A 68 -6.48 -27.23 -43.45
N SER A 69 -7.46 -27.87 -42.80
CA SER A 69 -8.60 -27.16 -42.17
C SER A 69 -8.15 -26.23 -41.05
N PHE A 70 -7.15 -26.65 -40.25
CA PHE A 70 -6.52 -25.82 -39.23
C PHE A 70 -5.86 -24.57 -39.84
N LEU A 71 -5.08 -24.74 -40.91
CA LEU A 71 -4.44 -23.61 -41.61
C LEU A 71 -5.46 -22.64 -42.22
N ILE A 72 -6.50 -23.15 -42.88
CA ILE A 72 -7.57 -22.33 -43.47
C ILE A 72 -8.35 -21.59 -42.38
N ALA A 73 -8.72 -22.25 -41.28
CA ALA A 73 -9.39 -21.61 -40.15
C ALA A 73 -8.52 -20.50 -39.52
N GLY A 74 -7.20 -20.73 -39.43
CA GLY A 74 -6.24 -19.75 -38.97
C GLY A 74 -6.10 -18.53 -39.89
N LEU A 75 -6.18 -18.71 -41.20
CA LEU A 75 -6.18 -17.63 -42.20
C LEU A 75 -7.47 -16.79 -42.15
N LEU A 76 -8.62 -17.41 -41.86
CA LEU A 76 -9.91 -16.74 -41.84
C LEU A 76 -10.14 -15.88 -40.58
N ALA A 77 -9.53 -16.22 -39.44
CA ALA A 77 -9.77 -15.51 -38.18
C ALA A 77 -9.28 -14.03 -38.18
N PRO A 78 -8.07 -13.69 -38.67
CA PRO A 78 -7.65 -12.29 -38.81
C PRO A 78 -8.47 -11.50 -39.83
N LEU A 79 -8.96 -12.15 -40.89
CA LEU A 79 -9.75 -11.49 -41.94
C LEU A 79 -11.08 -10.93 -41.41
N GLU A 80 -11.70 -11.57 -40.42
CA GLU A 80 -12.90 -11.05 -39.77
C GLU A 80 -12.61 -9.76 -38.98
N ALA A 81 -11.51 -9.72 -38.23
CA ALA A 81 -11.08 -8.52 -37.50
C ALA A 81 -10.72 -7.37 -38.45
N LEU A 82 -10.02 -7.68 -39.55
CA LEU A 82 -9.64 -6.72 -40.59
C LEU A 82 -10.86 -6.21 -41.38
N GLY A 83 -11.82 -7.09 -41.69
CA GLY A 83 -13.05 -6.71 -42.37
C GLY A 83 -13.92 -5.77 -41.53
N TRP A 84 -13.97 -5.99 -40.22
CA TRP A 84 -14.60 -5.07 -39.28
C TRP A 84 -13.90 -3.70 -39.28
N TRP A 85 -12.56 -3.69 -39.17
CA TRP A 85 -11.78 -2.46 -39.20
C TRP A 85 -11.96 -1.68 -40.52
N ALA A 86 -12.01 -2.39 -41.64
CA ALA A 86 -12.26 -1.83 -42.97
C ALA A 86 -13.72 -1.38 -43.20
N GLY A 87 -14.64 -1.64 -42.24
CA GLY A 87 -16.04 -1.25 -42.32
C GLY A 87 -16.91 -2.13 -43.20
N TRP A 88 -16.45 -3.32 -43.57
CA TRP A 88 -17.19 -4.23 -44.46
C TRP A 88 -18.50 -4.76 -43.88
N TYR A 89 -18.70 -4.65 -42.56
CA TYR A 89 -19.87 -5.17 -41.85
C TYR A 89 -20.86 -4.08 -41.38
N GLY A 90 -20.63 -2.81 -41.73
CA GLY A 90 -21.43 -1.67 -41.24
C GLY A 90 -21.10 -1.28 -39.79
N ASP A 91 -21.78 -0.25 -39.27
CA ASP A 91 -21.62 0.25 -37.89
C ASP A 91 -22.66 -0.33 -36.91
N GLU A 92 -23.60 -1.15 -37.37
CA GLU A 92 -24.67 -1.72 -36.53
C GLU A 92 -24.23 -3.02 -35.83
N VAL A 93 -24.04 -2.93 -34.50
CA VAL A 93 -23.87 -4.08 -33.60
C VAL A 93 -25.23 -4.75 -33.37
N ASP A 94 -25.32 -6.06 -33.58
CA ASP A 94 -26.55 -6.81 -33.33
C ASP A 94 -26.69 -7.11 -31.82
N LEU A 95 -27.52 -6.31 -31.16
CA LEU A 95 -27.95 -6.51 -29.78
C LEU A 95 -29.34 -7.18 -29.70
N GLY A 96 -30.02 -7.42 -30.83
CA GLY A 96 -31.41 -7.86 -30.88
C GLY A 96 -31.65 -9.27 -30.32
N SER A 97 -30.62 -10.10 -30.28
CA SER A 97 -30.66 -11.43 -29.64
C SER A 97 -30.58 -11.40 -28.09
N LEU A 98 -30.30 -10.23 -27.49
CA LEU A 98 -30.13 -10.03 -26.04
C LEU A 98 -31.44 -9.69 -25.30
N GLU A 99 -32.54 -9.45 -26.02
CA GLU A 99 -33.83 -8.99 -25.47
C GLU A 99 -34.50 -10.00 -24.52
N GLN A 100 -34.23 -11.31 -24.67
CA GLN A 100 -34.97 -12.36 -23.93
C GLN A 100 -34.52 -12.59 -22.46
N SER A 101 -33.40 -12.00 -22.01
CA SER A 101 -32.86 -12.20 -20.65
C SER A 101 -32.50 -10.89 -19.91
N LYS A 102 -33.01 -9.73 -20.34
CA LYS A 102 -32.75 -8.44 -19.67
C LYS A 102 -33.41 -8.41 -18.27
N ARG A 103 -32.66 -8.73 -17.22
CA ARG A 103 -33.03 -8.33 -15.86
C ARG A 103 -32.74 -6.84 -15.71
N GLN A 104 -33.80 -6.06 -15.52
CA GLN A 104 -33.68 -4.65 -15.18
C GLN A 104 -33.48 -4.51 -13.68
N ALA A 105 -32.57 -3.60 -13.28
CA ALA A 105 -32.42 -3.23 -11.88
C ALA A 105 -33.76 -2.74 -11.31
N PRO A 106 -34.11 -3.05 -10.05
CA PRO A 106 -35.32 -2.52 -9.44
C PRO A 106 -35.32 -0.98 -9.52
N PRO A 107 -36.45 -0.34 -9.88
CA PRO A 107 -36.50 1.11 -10.05
C PRO A 107 -36.02 1.83 -8.79
N GLY A 108 -35.05 2.74 -8.94
CA GLY A 108 -34.47 3.51 -7.83
C GLY A 108 -33.21 2.89 -7.20
N THR A 109 -32.77 1.70 -7.63
CA THR A 109 -31.51 1.10 -7.16
C THR A 109 -30.32 1.71 -7.89
N ALA A 110 -29.39 2.34 -7.15
CA ALA A 110 -28.12 2.79 -7.72
C ALA A 110 -27.20 1.58 -7.92
N ILE A 111 -26.84 1.29 -9.17
CA ILE A 111 -25.93 0.18 -9.49
C ILE A 111 -24.52 0.52 -9.00
N ALA A 112 -23.98 -0.33 -8.12
CA ALA A 112 -22.64 -0.23 -7.58
C ALA A 112 -21.59 -0.85 -8.50
N ARG A 113 -21.95 -1.83 -9.35
CA ARG A 113 -21.02 -2.56 -10.22
C ARG A 113 -21.73 -3.20 -11.42
N TYR A 114 -21.09 -3.14 -12.59
CA TYR A 114 -21.51 -3.86 -13.79
C TYR A 114 -20.57 -5.04 -14.05
N VAL A 115 -21.13 -6.22 -14.34
CA VAL A 115 -20.36 -7.45 -14.54
C VAL A 115 -20.64 -8.01 -15.93
N ILE A 116 -19.61 -8.27 -16.73
CA ILE A 116 -19.75 -8.87 -18.07
C ILE A 116 -19.15 -10.27 -18.04
N TYR A 117 -19.91 -11.28 -18.46
CA TYR A 117 -19.40 -12.63 -18.64
C TYR A 117 -18.93 -12.89 -20.09
N LEU A 118 -17.73 -13.45 -20.23
CA LEU A 118 -17.09 -13.85 -21.49
C LEU A 118 -16.77 -15.35 -21.45
N ASP A 119 -17.49 -16.13 -22.24
CA ASP A 119 -17.36 -17.58 -22.28
C ASP A 119 -16.08 -18.07 -22.99
N GLY A 120 -15.78 -19.36 -22.85
CA GLY A 120 -14.62 -20.04 -23.42
C GLY A 120 -14.80 -20.46 -24.89
N VAL A 121 -13.73 -21.00 -25.48
CA VAL A 121 -13.62 -21.28 -26.93
C VAL A 121 -14.63 -22.29 -27.49
N CYS A 122 -15.41 -22.96 -26.65
CA CYS A 122 -16.38 -23.97 -27.05
C CYS A 122 -17.77 -23.42 -27.47
N VAL A 123 -17.90 -22.11 -27.61
CA VAL A 123 -19.17 -21.46 -27.95
C VAL A 123 -19.28 -21.15 -29.45
N ALA A 124 -20.32 -21.71 -30.09
CA ALA A 124 -20.62 -21.52 -31.52
C ALA A 124 -21.76 -20.52 -31.80
N SER A 125 -22.58 -20.19 -30.78
CA SER A 125 -23.79 -19.38 -30.84
C SER A 125 -24.00 -18.64 -29.52
N GLY A 126 -24.83 -17.60 -29.42
CA GLY A 126 -25.07 -16.83 -28.18
C GLY A 126 -25.70 -17.58 -26.99
N LYS A 127 -25.75 -18.91 -27.00
CA LYS A 127 -26.22 -19.75 -25.89
C LYS A 127 -25.03 -20.42 -25.21
N ASN A 128 -24.91 -20.27 -23.88
CA ASN A 128 -23.82 -20.86 -23.13
C ASN A 128 -24.02 -22.37 -22.92
N LEU A 129 -22.95 -23.07 -22.52
CA LEU A 129 -23.04 -24.47 -22.11
C LEU A 129 -23.92 -24.63 -20.85
N PRO A 130 -24.63 -25.76 -20.65
CA PRO A 130 -25.50 -25.94 -19.48
C PRO A 130 -24.81 -25.76 -18.11
N ALA A 131 -23.53 -26.11 -18.01
CA ALA A 131 -22.74 -25.91 -16.80
C ALA A 131 -22.42 -24.42 -16.55
N VAL A 132 -22.23 -23.65 -17.63
CA VAL A 132 -22.00 -22.19 -17.57
C VAL A 132 -23.29 -21.47 -17.21
N GLU A 133 -24.42 -21.82 -17.82
CA GLU A 133 -25.72 -21.23 -17.44
C GLU A 133 -26.03 -21.48 -15.96
N ARG A 134 -25.82 -22.71 -15.47
CA ARG A 134 -26.01 -23.02 -14.05
C ARG A 134 -25.10 -22.18 -13.14
N PHE A 135 -23.84 -21.98 -13.52
CA PHE A 135 -22.93 -21.09 -12.81
C PHE A 135 -23.44 -19.65 -12.77
N LEU A 136 -23.89 -19.11 -13.91
CA LEU A 136 -24.41 -17.74 -13.98
C LEU A 136 -25.69 -17.59 -13.17
N ASP A 137 -26.58 -18.59 -13.17
CA ASP A 137 -27.81 -18.61 -12.39
C ASP A 137 -27.54 -18.62 -10.88
N GLU A 138 -26.64 -19.50 -10.43
CA GLU A 138 -26.25 -19.57 -9.02
C GLU A 138 -25.51 -18.31 -8.57
N LEU A 139 -24.63 -17.76 -9.42
CA LEU A 139 -23.93 -16.50 -9.16
C LEU A 139 -24.92 -15.35 -9.04
N GLU A 140 -25.81 -15.17 -10.02
CA GLU A 140 -26.79 -14.08 -10.03
C GLU A 140 -27.78 -14.17 -8.86
N ALA A 141 -28.15 -15.39 -8.43
CA ALA A 141 -28.98 -15.60 -7.25
C ALA A 141 -28.27 -15.23 -5.93
N SER A 142 -26.92 -15.26 -5.92
CA SER A 142 -26.10 -14.96 -4.74
C SER A 142 -25.66 -13.50 -4.63
N LEU A 143 -25.81 -12.71 -5.71
CA LEU A 143 -25.38 -11.31 -5.76
C LEU A 143 -26.45 -10.35 -5.22
N PRO A 144 -26.04 -9.24 -4.58
CA PRO A 144 -26.96 -8.18 -4.17
C PRO A 144 -27.53 -7.43 -5.40
N ASN A 145 -28.68 -6.77 -5.21
CA ASN A 145 -29.43 -6.13 -6.30
C ASN A 145 -28.73 -4.92 -6.96
N ASP A 146 -27.67 -4.41 -6.36
CA ASP A 146 -26.85 -3.30 -6.85
C ASP A 146 -25.64 -3.77 -7.70
N ILE A 147 -25.48 -5.08 -7.91
CA ILE A 147 -24.50 -5.67 -8.84
C ILE A 147 -25.25 -6.27 -10.04
N LEU A 148 -25.00 -5.72 -11.23
CA LEU A 148 -25.74 -6.11 -12.45
C LEU A 148 -24.89 -7.02 -13.34
N LEU A 149 -25.35 -8.26 -13.57
CA LEU A 149 -24.71 -9.24 -14.45
C LEU A 149 -25.25 -9.18 -15.88
N LEU A 150 -24.37 -8.89 -16.84
CA LEU A 150 -24.64 -8.80 -18.27
C LEU A 150 -24.25 -10.12 -18.94
N ARG A 151 -25.24 -10.81 -19.50
CA ARG A 151 -25.10 -12.12 -20.17
C ARG A 151 -25.23 -11.98 -21.69
N GLY A 152 -24.81 -13.00 -22.44
CA GLY A 152 -25.15 -13.14 -23.86
C GLY A 152 -24.17 -12.52 -24.86
N LEU A 153 -23.06 -11.93 -24.41
CA LEU A 153 -22.01 -11.48 -25.33
C LEU A 153 -21.25 -12.65 -25.96
N MET A 154 -20.94 -12.51 -27.25
CA MET A 154 -20.13 -13.46 -27.98
C MET A 154 -18.66 -12.99 -28.03
N PRO A 155 -17.78 -13.42 -27.11
CA PRO A 155 -16.39 -12.91 -27.00
C PRO A 155 -15.52 -13.16 -28.24
N TYR A 156 -15.96 -14.06 -29.12
CA TYR A 156 -15.28 -14.45 -30.35
C TYR A 156 -15.87 -13.82 -31.63
N SER A 157 -16.70 -12.77 -31.50
CA SER A 157 -17.26 -11.99 -32.61
C SER A 157 -17.19 -10.49 -32.35
N VAL A 158 -16.43 -9.77 -33.17
CA VAL A 158 -16.29 -8.29 -33.12
C VAL A 158 -17.55 -7.53 -33.59
N VAL A 159 -18.58 -8.25 -34.04
CA VAL A 159 -19.89 -7.70 -34.43
C VAL A 159 -21.03 -8.26 -33.58
N ASN A 160 -20.72 -9.09 -32.57
CA ASN A 160 -21.67 -9.81 -31.72
C ASN A 160 -22.70 -10.67 -32.50
N ARG A 161 -22.32 -11.23 -33.67
CA ARG A 161 -23.23 -12.03 -34.51
C ARG A 161 -22.88 -13.52 -34.50
N PRO A 162 -23.87 -14.43 -34.45
CA PRO A 162 -23.65 -15.85 -34.62
C PRO A 162 -22.91 -16.20 -35.92
N LEU A 163 -22.15 -17.31 -35.91
CA LEU A 163 -21.47 -17.81 -37.12
C LEU A 163 -22.47 -18.25 -38.22
N THR A 164 -23.73 -18.46 -37.86
CA THR A 164 -24.82 -18.96 -38.70
C THR A 164 -25.56 -17.90 -39.50
N GLU A 165 -25.30 -16.61 -39.26
CA GLU A 165 -26.08 -15.49 -39.80
C GLU A 165 -25.17 -14.43 -40.44
N ASP A 166 -25.61 -13.88 -41.59
CA ASP A 166 -25.04 -12.73 -42.34
C ASP A 166 -23.50 -12.70 -42.51
N ARG A 167 -22.90 -13.84 -42.85
CA ARG A 167 -21.47 -14.00 -43.17
C ARG A 167 -21.28 -14.75 -44.50
N LEU A 168 -20.18 -14.49 -45.22
CA LEU A 168 -19.83 -15.17 -46.48
C LEU A 168 -19.83 -16.71 -46.39
N LEU A 169 -19.58 -17.27 -45.21
CA LEU A 169 -19.57 -18.73 -44.95
C LEU A 169 -20.70 -19.19 -44.00
N ALA A 170 -21.75 -18.40 -43.78
CA ALA A 170 -22.84 -18.73 -42.85
C ALA A 170 -23.57 -20.05 -43.21
N PHE A 171 -23.59 -20.45 -44.48
CA PHE A 171 -24.15 -21.73 -44.92
C PHE A 171 -23.36 -22.94 -44.37
N TYR A 172 -22.03 -22.82 -44.29
CA TYR A 172 -21.14 -23.87 -43.80
C TYR A 172 -21.35 -24.10 -42.29
N TRP A 173 -21.49 -23.03 -41.52
CA TRP A 173 -21.72 -23.10 -40.08
C TRP A 173 -23.13 -23.58 -39.73
N ARG A 174 -24.16 -23.24 -40.54
CA ARG A 174 -25.51 -23.81 -40.38
C ARG A 174 -25.54 -25.31 -40.63
N LEU A 175 -24.78 -25.78 -41.63
CA LEU A 175 -24.61 -27.20 -41.90
C LEU A 175 -23.88 -27.90 -40.74
N ALA A 176 -22.84 -27.27 -40.18
CA ALA A 176 -22.13 -27.75 -39.00
C ALA A 176 -23.02 -27.84 -37.75
N ASP A 177 -23.81 -26.82 -37.44
CA ASP A 177 -24.71 -26.80 -36.27
C ASP A 177 -25.85 -27.83 -36.42
N TYR A 178 -26.42 -27.97 -37.62
CA TYR A 178 -27.43 -29.00 -37.92
C TYR A 178 -26.90 -30.43 -37.75
N LEU A 179 -25.69 -30.71 -38.26
CA LEU A 179 -25.07 -32.03 -38.15
C LEU A 179 -24.57 -32.34 -36.72
N ASN A 180 -24.18 -31.32 -35.95
CA ASN A 180 -23.76 -31.50 -34.56
C ASN A 180 -24.96 -31.77 -33.61
N ARG A 181 -26.15 -31.25 -33.93
CA ARG A 181 -27.38 -31.40 -33.11
C ARG A 181 -28.18 -32.68 -33.37
N THR A 182 -27.89 -33.42 -34.45
CA THR A 182 -28.62 -34.64 -34.81
C THR A 182 -27.81 -35.90 -34.45
N GLN A 183 -28.45 -36.95 -33.92
CA GLN A 183 -27.79 -38.24 -33.62
C GLN A 183 -27.15 -38.90 -34.87
N THR A 184 -27.49 -38.42 -36.07
CA THR A 184 -26.96 -38.83 -37.37
C THR A 184 -25.60 -38.20 -37.72
N GLY A 185 -25.08 -37.26 -36.93
CA GLY A 185 -23.83 -36.54 -37.22
C GLY A 185 -22.55 -37.37 -37.08
N GLY A 186 -22.55 -38.42 -36.27
CA GLY A 186 -21.40 -39.31 -36.08
C GLY A 186 -20.07 -38.57 -35.88
N TRP A 187 -18.99 -39.08 -36.49
CA TRP A 187 -17.65 -38.47 -36.46
C TRP A 187 -17.55 -37.14 -37.23
N VAL A 188 -18.44 -36.88 -38.20
CA VAL A 188 -18.47 -35.66 -39.00
C VAL A 188 -18.98 -34.47 -38.19
N GLY A 189 -20.03 -34.65 -37.40
CA GLY A 189 -20.52 -33.65 -36.44
C GLY A 189 -19.47 -33.32 -35.38
N THR A 190 -18.74 -34.33 -34.89
CA THR A 190 -17.61 -34.13 -33.95
C THR A 190 -16.45 -33.34 -34.59
N LEU A 191 -16.11 -33.61 -35.85
CA LEU A 191 -15.09 -32.85 -36.58
C LEU A 191 -15.53 -31.39 -36.80
N LEU A 192 -16.78 -31.14 -37.18
CA LEU A 192 -17.30 -29.80 -37.43
C LEU A 192 -17.39 -28.98 -36.13
N GLY A 193 -17.80 -29.59 -35.01
CA GLY A 193 -17.70 -28.96 -33.68
C GLY A 193 -16.25 -28.66 -33.27
N THR A 194 -15.31 -29.53 -33.65
CA THR A 194 -13.87 -29.28 -33.45
C THR A 194 -13.38 -28.08 -34.26
N MET A 195 -13.89 -27.85 -35.46
CA MET A 195 -13.51 -26.68 -36.28
C MET A 195 -13.95 -25.34 -35.67
N VAL A 196 -15.09 -25.27 -34.99
CA VAL A 196 -15.50 -24.07 -34.22
C VAL A 196 -14.49 -23.81 -33.10
N ASN A 197 -14.14 -24.84 -32.33
CA ASN A 197 -13.19 -24.73 -31.24
C ASN A 197 -11.80 -24.28 -31.73
N LEU A 198 -11.35 -24.83 -32.87
CA LEU A 198 -10.08 -24.44 -33.50
C LEU A 198 -10.10 -22.98 -33.98
N ARG A 199 -11.19 -22.54 -34.62
CA ARG A 199 -11.35 -21.13 -35.04
C ARG A 199 -11.35 -20.19 -33.83
N ASN A 200 -12.08 -20.51 -32.77
CA ASN A 200 -12.09 -19.69 -31.55
C ASN A 200 -10.73 -19.68 -30.84
N MET A 201 -10.00 -20.80 -30.85
CA MET A 201 -8.62 -20.85 -30.38
C MET A 201 -7.69 -19.94 -31.19
N TYR A 202 -7.86 -19.88 -32.51
CA TYR A 202 -7.15 -18.91 -33.35
C TYR A 202 -7.50 -17.47 -33.03
N VAL A 203 -8.76 -17.16 -32.73
CA VAL A 203 -9.16 -15.81 -32.27
C VAL A 203 -8.48 -15.43 -30.97
N VAL A 204 -8.37 -16.36 -30.00
CA VAL A 204 -7.58 -16.15 -28.77
C VAL A 204 -6.12 -15.85 -29.11
N ALA A 205 -5.53 -16.59 -30.05
CA ALA A 205 -4.16 -16.35 -30.51
C ALA A 205 -4.02 -14.97 -31.20
N VAL A 206 -5.00 -14.55 -32.00
CA VAL A 206 -5.04 -13.22 -32.62
C VAL A 206 -5.12 -12.13 -31.56
N SER A 207 -6.02 -12.26 -30.57
CA SER A 207 -6.13 -11.33 -29.43
C SER A 207 -4.83 -11.20 -28.64
N ALA A 208 -4.07 -12.30 -28.52
CA ALA A 208 -2.78 -12.37 -27.84
C ALA A 208 -1.58 -11.87 -28.68
N ASP A 209 -1.72 -11.74 -30.00
CA ASP A 209 -0.67 -11.25 -30.90
C ASP A 209 -0.57 -9.72 -30.84
N GLN A 210 0.64 -9.18 -30.79
CA GLN A 210 0.84 -7.73 -30.65
C GLN A 210 0.48 -6.93 -31.91
N ARG A 211 0.45 -7.55 -33.09
CA ARG A 211 0.20 -6.90 -34.38
C ARG A 211 -1.28 -6.89 -34.71
N TYR A 212 -1.95 -8.03 -34.55
CA TYR A 212 -3.37 -8.18 -34.92
C TYR A 212 -4.32 -8.01 -33.73
N GLY A 213 -3.86 -8.29 -32.51
CA GLY A 213 -4.65 -8.21 -31.28
C GLY A 213 -5.28 -6.84 -31.03
N PRO A 214 -4.59 -5.69 -31.19
CA PRO A 214 -5.18 -4.39 -30.96
C PRO A 214 -6.48 -4.14 -31.75
N ILE A 215 -6.53 -4.59 -33.01
CA ILE A 215 -7.72 -4.43 -33.88
C ILE A 215 -8.88 -5.25 -33.33
N TYR A 216 -8.64 -6.54 -33.06
CA TYR A 216 -9.65 -7.44 -32.53
C TYR A 216 -10.14 -6.99 -31.14
N ASN A 217 -9.21 -6.65 -30.26
CA ASN A 217 -9.46 -6.24 -28.88
C ASN A 217 -10.21 -4.91 -28.79
N GLN A 218 -9.98 -3.99 -29.74
CA GLN A 218 -10.78 -2.77 -29.86
C GLN A 218 -12.21 -3.09 -30.29
N GLY A 219 -12.39 -3.93 -31.31
CA GLY A 219 -13.74 -4.29 -31.81
C GLY A 219 -14.59 -4.97 -30.74
N ILE A 220 -14.03 -5.90 -29.97
CA ILE A 220 -14.77 -6.52 -28.88
C ILE A 220 -15.03 -5.56 -27.71
N ALA A 221 -14.14 -4.59 -27.46
CA ALA A 221 -14.37 -3.55 -26.45
C ALA A 221 -15.52 -2.62 -26.85
N GLU A 222 -15.67 -2.29 -28.14
CA GLU A 222 -16.80 -1.49 -28.64
C GLU A 222 -18.13 -2.22 -28.41
N VAL A 223 -18.20 -3.51 -28.73
CA VAL A 223 -19.36 -4.35 -28.41
C VAL A 223 -19.69 -4.34 -26.92
N MET A 224 -18.68 -4.44 -26.05
CA MET A 224 -18.88 -4.38 -24.60
C MET A 224 -19.40 -3.00 -24.14
N VAL A 225 -18.90 -1.90 -24.72
CA VAL A 225 -19.38 -0.54 -24.42
C VAL A 225 -20.84 -0.40 -24.83
N ASP A 226 -21.20 -0.81 -26.04
CA ASP A 226 -22.58 -0.72 -26.53
C ASP A 226 -23.53 -1.53 -25.65
N HIS A 227 -23.09 -2.72 -25.22
CA HIS A 227 -23.86 -3.54 -24.29
C HIS A 227 -24.03 -2.89 -22.91
N LEU A 228 -22.98 -2.25 -22.37
CA LEU A 228 -23.08 -1.49 -21.12
C LEU A 228 -24.05 -0.30 -21.24
N LEU A 229 -24.00 0.43 -22.36
CA LEU A 229 -24.88 1.56 -22.63
C LEU A 229 -26.35 1.13 -22.76
N ASP A 230 -26.60 -0.01 -23.41
CA ASP A 230 -27.94 -0.60 -23.53
C ASP A 230 -28.53 -1.03 -22.16
N TYR A 231 -27.67 -1.38 -21.20
CA TYR A 231 -28.03 -1.64 -19.80
C TYR A 231 -27.99 -0.38 -18.90
N GLY A 232 -27.89 0.80 -19.50
CA GLY A 232 -27.99 2.08 -18.81
C GLY A 232 -26.74 2.48 -18.02
N TYR A 233 -25.55 1.97 -18.39
CA TYR A 233 -24.30 2.39 -17.76
C TYR A 233 -24.12 3.91 -17.88
N PRO A 234 -24.02 4.64 -16.75
CA PRO A 234 -23.85 6.09 -16.80
C PRO A 234 -22.40 6.42 -17.17
N VAL A 235 -22.20 6.95 -18.37
CA VAL A 235 -20.87 7.38 -18.86
C VAL A 235 -20.29 8.43 -17.90
N GLU A 236 -18.99 8.35 -17.65
CA GLU A 236 -18.26 9.19 -16.68
C GLU A 236 -18.59 8.97 -15.20
N SER A 237 -19.53 8.06 -14.86
CA SER A 237 -19.85 7.73 -13.46
C SER A 237 -18.69 7.11 -12.68
N ARG A 238 -17.69 6.56 -13.39
CA ARG A 238 -16.60 5.73 -12.83
C ARG A 238 -17.12 4.51 -12.06
N THR A 239 -18.34 4.06 -12.35
CA THR A 239 -18.89 2.83 -11.76
C THR A 239 -18.01 1.65 -12.19
N PRO A 240 -17.51 0.83 -11.26
CA PRO A 240 -16.63 -0.29 -11.59
C PRO A 240 -17.26 -1.29 -12.57
N ILE A 241 -16.44 -1.79 -13.49
CA ILE A 241 -16.81 -2.82 -14.46
C ILE A 241 -15.92 -4.05 -14.23
N THR A 242 -16.53 -5.21 -14.01
CA THR A 242 -15.82 -6.48 -13.84
C THR A 242 -16.06 -7.41 -15.03
N LEU A 243 -15.00 -7.90 -15.65
CA LEU A 243 -15.06 -8.89 -16.72
C LEU A 243 -14.79 -10.28 -16.15
N ILE A 244 -15.74 -11.21 -16.25
CA ILE A 244 -15.52 -12.62 -15.91
C ILE A 244 -15.17 -13.37 -17.19
N GLY A 245 -13.94 -13.89 -17.29
CA GLY A 245 -13.45 -14.59 -18.47
C GLY A 245 -13.16 -16.07 -18.19
N TYR A 246 -13.91 -16.97 -18.80
CA TYR A 246 -13.66 -18.42 -18.72
C TYR A 246 -12.71 -18.88 -19.83
N SER A 247 -11.64 -19.61 -19.47
CA SER A 247 -10.69 -20.16 -20.44
C SER A 247 -10.12 -19.09 -21.40
N GLY A 248 -10.28 -19.25 -22.72
CA GLY A 248 -9.89 -18.25 -23.72
C GLY A 248 -10.56 -16.87 -23.53
N GLY A 249 -11.73 -16.79 -22.91
CA GLY A 249 -12.42 -15.53 -22.57
C GLY A 249 -11.60 -14.64 -21.65
N GLY A 250 -10.70 -15.22 -20.83
CA GLY A 250 -9.76 -14.46 -20.00
C GLY A 250 -8.77 -13.62 -20.82
N GLN A 251 -8.27 -14.14 -21.94
CA GLN A 251 -7.40 -13.38 -22.86
C GLN A 251 -8.16 -12.23 -23.52
N ILE A 252 -9.41 -12.48 -23.94
CA ILE A 252 -10.25 -11.45 -24.55
C ILE A 252 -10.54 -10.32 -23.54
N ALA A 253 -10.84 -10.66 -22.28
CA ALA A 253 -11.04 -9.70 -21.20
C ALA A 253 -9.81 -8.79 -21.02
N VAL A 254 -8.62 -9.37 -20.85
CA VAL A 254 -7.38 -8.60 -20.65
C VAL A 254 -7.02 -7.79 -21.89
N GLY A 255 -7.26 -8.33 -23.09
CA GLY A 255 -7.05 -7.63 -24.35
C GLY A 255 -7.93 -6.38 -24.50
N ALA A 256 -9.21 -6.48 -24.15
CA ALA A 256 -10.20 -5.40 -24.27
C ALA A 256 -10.01 -4.29 -23.21
N ALA A 257 -9.41 -4.61 -22.06
CA ALA A 257 -9.33 -3.72 -20.90
C ALA A 257 -8.74 -2.32 -21.21
N SER A 258 -7.72 -2.23 -22.06
CA SER A 258 -7.10 -0.94 -22.42
C SER A 258 -8.08 -0.01 -23.13
N PHE A 259 -8.89 -0.57 -24.03
CA PHE A 259 -9.87 0.17 -24.82
C PHE A 259 -11.09 0.55 -23.99
N LEU A 260 -11.56 -0.36 -23.13
CA LEU A 260 -12.64 -0.07 -22.19
C LEU A 260 -12.29 1.06 -21.23
N LYS A 261 -11.10 1.01 -20.64
CA LYS A 261 -10.63 2.05 -19.71
C LYS A 261 -10.46 3.39 -20.41
N GLN A 262 -9.98 3.39 -21.65
CA GLN A 262 -9.87 4.60 -22.46
C GLN A 262 -11.25 5.20 -22.79
N ALA A 263 -12.23 4.37 -23.13
CA ALA A 263 -13.58 4.83 -23.49
C ALA A 263 -14.36 5.31 -22.27
N LEU A 264 -14.44 4.51 -21.21
CA LEU A 264 -15.35 4.75 -20.10
C LEU A 264 -14.71 5.49 -18.91
N LYS A 265 -13.36 5.57 -18.87
CA LYS A 265 -12.58 6.11 -17.74
C LYS A 265 -12.97 5.52 -16.38
N ALA A 266 -13.41 4.26 -16.39
CA ALA A 266 -13.92 3.53 -15.24
C ALA A 266 -12.90 2.50 -14.73
N PRO A 267 -12.98 2.11 -13.44
CA PRO A 267 -12.21 0.98 -12.92
C PRO A 267 -12.59 -0.30 -13.65
N ILE A 268 -11.60 -1.03 -14.17
CA ILE A 268 -11.76 -2.30 -14.88
C ILE A 268 -11.08 -3.41 -14.07
N GLU A 269 -11.89 -4.35 -13.59
CA GLU A 269 -11.44 -5.55 -12.91
C GLU A 269 -11.71 -6.79 -13.77
N ILE A 270 -10.92 -7.84 -13.57
CA ILE A 270 -11.07 -9.08 -14.33
C ILE A 270 -11.02 -10.27 -13.37
N ILE A 271 -12.00 -11.16 -13.48
CA ILE A 271 -12.01 -12.46 -12.81
C ILE A 271 -11.83 -13.53 -13.89
N SER A 272 -10.65 -14.14 -13.93
CA SER A 272 -10.28 -15.17 -14.88
C SER A 272 -10.47 -16.55 -14.26
N LEU A 273 -11.34 -17.37 -14.88
CA LEU A 273 -11.61 -18.75 -14.48
C LEU A 273 -10.80 -19.70 -15.38
N GLY A 274 -9.66 -20.20 -14.88
CA GLY A 274 -8.74 -21.04 -15.64
C GLY A 274 -8.22 -20.39 -16.93
N GLY A 275 -8.13 -19.06 -16.98
CA GLY A 275 -7.95 -18.36 -18.25
C GLY A 275 -6.59 -18.57 -18.93
N VAL A 276 -6.61 -18.62 -20.26
CA VAL A 276 -5.37 -18.76 -21.06
C VAL A 276 -4.91 -17.38 -21.51
N ILE A 277 -4.23 -16.66 -20.61
CA ILE A 277 -3.82 -15.26 -20.84
C ILE A 277 -2.38 -15.22 -21.36
N SER A 278 -2.07 -14.27 -22.25
CA SER A 278 -0.74 -14.01 -22.79
C SER A 278 -0.02 -12.87 -22.05
N GLY A 279 1.31 -12.90 -22.04
CA GLY A 279 2.13 -11.80 -21.50
C GLY A 279 2.33 -10.62 -22.47
N ASN A 280 1.68 -10.65 -23.64
CA ASN A 280 1.83 -9.66 -24.70
C ASN A 280 0.88 -8.46 -24.57
N VAL A 281 -0.28 -8.67 -23.95
CA VAL A 281 -1.28 -7.64 -23.69
C VAL A 281 -0.93 -6.84 -22.44
N ASN A 282 -1.31 -5.56 -22.43
CA ASN A 282 -0.96 -4.65 -21.36
C ASN A 282 -1.82 -4.86 -20.10
N ALA A 283 -1.51 -5.90 -19.33
CA ALA A 283 -2.17 -6.19 -18.06
C ALA A 283 -2.01 -5.08 -17.01
N LEU A 284 -1.05 -4.16 -17.15
CA LEU A 284 -0.86 -3.05 -16.21
C LEU A 284 -2.01 -2.04 -16.23
N VAL A 285 -2.83 -2.02 -17.27
CA VAL A 285 -3.96 -1.09 -17.39
C VAL A 285 -5.13 -1.50 -16.49
N VAL A 286 -5.24 -2.79 -16.18
CA VAL A 286 -6.28 -3.37 -15.34
C VAL A 286 -6.08 -2.87 -13.91
N ASP A 287 -7.18 -2.60 -13.21
CA ASP A 287 -7.13 -2.22 -11.79
C ASP A 287 -6.81 -3.45 -10.94
N GLN A 288 -7.52 -4.57 -11.18
CA GLN A 288 -7.16 -5.87 -10.60
C GLN A 288 -7.55 -7.05 -11.51
N LEU A 289 -6.67 -8.06 -11.60
CA LEU A 289 -6.90 -9.35 -12.25
C LEU A 289 -6.83 -10.48 -11.21
N TYR A 290 -7.98 -11.06 -10.87
CA TYR A 290 -8.09 -12.28 -10.09
C TYR A 290 -8.02 -13.49 -11.03
N HIS A 291 -6.99 -14.31 -10.91
CA HIS A 291 -6.78 -15.47 -11.76
C HIS A 291 -6.98 -16.77 -10.97
N LEU A 292 -8.19 -17.32 -11.04
CA LEU A 292 -8.61 -18.52 -10.32
C LEU A 292 -8.13 -19.76 -11.07
N VAL A 293 -7.27 -20.56 -10.46
CA VAL A 293 -6.61 -21.71 -11.11
C VAL A 293 -6.60 -22.93 -10.19
N GLY A 294 -6.93 -24.09 -10.75
CA GLY A 294 -6.85 -25.38 -10.04
C GLY A 294 -5.55 -26.14 -10.30
N ASP A 295 -5.13 -26.96 -9.34
CA ASP A 295 -3.92 -27.78 -9.37
C ASP A 295 -3.93 -28.88 -10.45
N ARG A 296 -5.10 -29.20 -11.01
CA ARG A 296 -5.26 -30.13 -12.13
C ARG A 296 -5.57 -29.43 -13.45
N ASP A 297 -5.55 -28.10 -13.49
CA ASP A 297 -5.78 -27.34 -14.72
C ASP A 297 -4.57 -27.46 -15.66
N ARG A 298 -4.65 -28.37 -16.63
CA ARG A 298 -3.60 -28.56 -17.64
C ARG A 298 -3.67 -27.53 -18.77
N VAL A 299 -4.83 -26.91 -18.99
CA VAL A 299 -5.04 -25.97 -20.10
C VAL A 299 -4.40 -24.63 -19.78
N GLU A 300 -4.64 -24.11 -18.57
CA GLU A 300 -3.97 -22.90 -18.06
C GLU A 300 -2.45 -23.08 -18.08
N ARG A 301 -1.96 -24.21 -17.56
CA ARG A 301 -0.52 -24.53 -17.52
C ARG A 301 0.12 -24.56 -18.90
N LEU A 302 -0.58 -25.15 -19.88
CA LEU A 302 -0.12 -25.15 -21.26
C LEU A 302 -0.08 -23.73 -21.83
N GLY A 303 -1.04 -22.88 -21.50
CA GLY A 303 -1.03 -21.45 -21.82
C GLY A 303 0.20 -20.73 -21.28
N THR A 304 0.51 -20.92 -20.00
CA THR A 304 1.73 -20.35 -19.37
C THR A 304 3.01 -20.81 -20.06
N LEU A 305 3.08 -22.07 -20.49
CA LEU A 305 4.22 -22.61 -21.24
C LEU A 305 4.32 -21.98 -22.64
N LEU A 306 3.20 -21.87 -23.38
CA LEU A 306 3.18 -21.39 -24.76
C LEU A 306 3.42 -19.88 -24.91
N PHE A 307 3.29 -19.09 -23.83
CA PHE A 307 3.55 -17.65 -23.85
C PHE A 307 4.83 -17.30 -23.09
N PRO A 308 6.01 -17.18 -23.76
CA PRO A 308 7.28 -16.91 -23.09
C PRO A 308 7.28 -15.68 -22.20
N LYS A 309 6.51 -14.64 -22.55
CA LYS A 309 6.38 -13.42 -21.73
C LYS A 309 5.68 -13.64 -20.38
N ARG A 310 5.10 -14.81 -20.10
CA ARG A 310 4.63 -15.21 -18.77
C ARG A 310 5.71 -15.87 -17.92
N TRP A 311 6.84 -16.23 -18.53
CA TRP A 311 7.92 -16.89 -17.80
C TRP A 311 8.68 -15.88 -16.94
N PRO A 312 9.19 -16.30 -15.77
CA PRO A 312 9.96 -15.41 -14.88
C PRO A 312 11.18 -14.75 -15.55
N LEU A 313 11.77 -15.40 -16.55
CA LEU A 313 12.92 -14.88 -17.31
C LEU A 313 12.63 -13.55 -18.02
N PHE A 314 11.39 -13.30 -18.41
CA PHE A 314 10.97 -12.06 -19.07
C PHE A 314 10.40 -11.07 -18.03
N SER A 315 11.19 -10.70 -17.03
CA SER A 315 10.76 -9.87 -15.89
C SER A 315 10.09 -8.56 -16.34
N LEU A 316 10.52 -7.95 -17.44
CA LEU A 316 9.99 -6.69 -17.97
C LEU A 316 8.66 -6.83 -18.75
N SER A 317 8.12 -8.04 -18.90
CA SER A 317 6.83 -8.22 -19.56
C SER A 317 5.69 -7.54 -18.78
N TYR A 318 4.62 -7.15 -19.48
CA TYR A 318 3.44 -6.56 -18.83
C TYR A 318 2.86 -7.45 -17.75
N TRP A 319 2.84 -8.78 -17.98
CA TRP A 319 2.37 -9.76 -17.01
C TRP A 319 3.20 -9.77 -15.74
N ASN A 320 4.53 -9.94 -15.85
CA ASN A 320 5.40 -10.04 -14.69
C ASN A 320 5.47 -8.72 -13.90
N ARG A 321 5.44 -7.58 -14.60
CA ARG A 321 5.32 -6.26 -13.95
C ARG A 321 3.99 -6.09 -13.22
N ALA A 322 2.88 -6.51 -13.83
CA ALA A 322 1.56 -6.45 -13.19
C ALA A 322 1.49 -7.34 -11.95
N LYS A 323 2.07 -8.54 -12.02
CA LYS A 323 2.19 -9.45 -10.88
C LYS A 323 3.00 -8.85 -9.72
N ARG A 324 4.17 -8.27 -10.01
CA ARG A 324 4.99 -7.58 -8.99
C ARG A 324 4.27 -6.38 -8.36
N ARG A 325 3.46 -5.65 -9.14
CA ARG A 325 2.65 -4.52 -8.69
C ARG A 325 1.35 -4.92 -7.97
N GLY A 326 1.13 -6.20 -7.64
CA GLY A 326 -0.09 -6.68 -6.97
C GLY A 326 -1.35 -6.71 -7.84
N LYS A 327 -1.27 -6.22 -9.09
CA LYS A 327 -2.40 -6.13 -10.03
C LYS A 327 -2.89 -7.49 -10.53
N VAL A 328 -2.06 -8.52 -10.43
CA VAL A 328 -2.43 -9.91 -10.78
C VAL A 328 -2.38 -10.73 -9.50
N CYS A 329 -3.54 -11.15 -9.02
CA CYS A 329 -3.68 -12.06 -7.90
C CYS A 329 -4.03 -13.46 -8.42
N VAL A 330 -3.15 -14.44 -8.21
CA VAL A 330 -3.46 -15.84 -8.52
C VAL A 330 -4.18 -16.47 -7.33
N VAL A 331 -5.41 -16.92 -7.53
CA VAL A 331 -6.27 -17.51 -6.48
C VAL A 331 -6.30 -19.03 -6.67
N PRO A 332 -5.76 -19.83 -5.73
CA PRO A 332 -5.75 -21.28 -5.86
C PRO A 332 -7.15 -21.85 -5.58
N LEU A 333 -7.62 -22.73 -6.48
CA LEU A 333 -8.86 -23.50 -6.29
C LEU A 333 -8.62 -24.89 -5.68
N GLY A 334 -7.36 -25.25 -5.44
CA GLY A 334 -6.97 -26.58 -4.98
C GLY A 334 -7.15 -27.63 -6.07
N ASN A 335 -7.64 -28.81 -5.72
CA ASN A 335 -7.63 -30.01 -6.57
C ASN A 335 -8.68 -30.04 -7.72
N VAL A 336 -8.80 -28.93 -8.45
CA VAL A 336 -9.77 -28.69 -9.53
C VAL A 336 -9.09 -28.71 -10.90
N ALA A 337 -9.76 -29.24 -11.92
CA ALA A 337 -9.30 -29.28 -13.31
C ALA A 337 -10.03 -28.24 -14.18
N HIS A 338 -9.54 -27.99 -15.40
CA HIS A 338 -10.14 -26.99 -16.31
C HIS A 338 -11.59 -27.31 -16.68
N TYR A 339 -11.86 -28.54 -17.13
CA TYR A 339 -13.17 -29.01 -17.56
C TYR A 339 -13.31 -30.52 -17.33
N GLY A 340 -14.48 -31.08 -17.68
CA GLY A 340 -14.77 -32.50 -17.55
C GLY A 340 -15.18 -32.86 -16.13
N LYS A 341 -15.01 -34.13 -15.73
CA LYS A 341 -15.49 -34.64 -14.44
C LYS A 341 -15.01 -33.82 -13.24
N TYR A 342 -13.78 -33.34 -13.26
CA TYR A 342 -13.18 -32.56 -12.16
C TYR A 342 -13.13 -31.06 -12.46
N GLY A 343 -13.94 -30.58 -13.40
CA GLY A 343 -13.95 -29.18 -13.87
C GLY A 343 -14.31 -28.15 -12.80
N LEU A 344 -14.06 -26.87 -13.11
CA LEU A 344 -14.34 -25.71 -12.26
C LEU A 344 -15.85 -25.52 -12.00
N LEU A 345 -16.68 -25.75 -13.01
CA LEU A 345 -18.12 -25.49 -12.97
C LEU A 345 -18.95 -26.77 -12.71
N VAL A 346 -18.38 -27.74 -12.00
CA VAL A 346 -18.99 -29.05 -11.78
C VAL A 346 -19.75 -29.11 -10.44
N PRO A 347 -21.06 -29.41 -10.43
CA PRO A 347 -21.87 -29.40 -9.22
C PRO A 347 -21.76 -30.68 -8.37
N ASP A 348 -21.30 -31.80 -8.95
CA ASP A 348 -21.30 -33.13 -8.35
C ASP A 348 -19.92 -33.66 -7.94
N GLN A 349 -18.88 -32.82 -8.00
CA GLN A 349 -17.58 -33.08 -7.37
C GLN A 349 -17.37 -32.18 -6.17
N TYR A 350 -16.85 -32.75 -5.10
CA TYR A 350 -16.76 -32.11 -3.80
C TYR A 350 -15.32 -31.99 -3.31
N LEU A 351 -15.03 -30.87 -2.67
CA LEU A 351 -13.77 -30.58 -2.00
C LEU A 351 -13.75 -31.19 -0.58
N PRO A 352 -12.58 -31.26 0.08
CA PRO A 352 -12.48 -31.75 1.45
C PRO A 352 -13.33 -30.99 2.47
N ASP A 353 -13.67 -29.72 2.20
CA ASP A 353 -14.52 -28.88 3.05
C ASP A 353 -16.04 -29.10 2.83
N GLY A 354 -16.42 -30.01 1.92
CA GLY A 354 -17.81 -30.38 1.64
C GLY A 354 -18.50 -29.51 0.57
N ARG A 355 -17.88 -28.44 0.07
CA ARG A 355 -18.43 -27.65 -1.04
C ARG A 355 -18.23 -28.36 -2.37
N SER A 356 -19.17 -28.18 -3.31
CA SER A 356 -18.94 -28.61 -4.69
C SER A 356 -17.95 -27.68 -5.40
N HIS A 357 -17.33 -28.12 -6.51
CA HIS A 357 -16.45 -27.26 -7.30
C HIS A 357 -17.19 -26.02 -7.84
N LEU A 358 -18.44 -26.22 -8.27
CA LEU A 358 -19.31 -25.13 -8.70
C LEU A 358 -19.57 -24.15 -7.55
N GLN A 359 -19.97 -24.66 -6.38
CA GLN A 359 -20.24 -23.83 -5.20
C GLN A 359 -19.00 -23.03 -4.78
N GLN A 360 -17.82 -23.66 -4.76
CA GLN A 360 -16.56 -22.97 -4.48
C GLN A 360 -16.33 -21.83 -5.46
N THR A 361 -16.54 -22.07 -6.76
CA THR A 361 -16.32 -21.07 -7.81
C THR A 361 -17.31 -19.92 -7.68
N VAL A 362 -18.60 -20.20 -7.44
CA VAL A 362 -19.64 -19.18 -7.20
C VAL A 362 -19.31 -18.36 -5.96
N ASP A 363 -18.96 -19.01 -4.85
CA ASP A 363 -18.59 -18.33 -3.60
C ASP A 363 -17.40 -17.38 -3.83
N MET A 364 -16.31 -17.85 -4.43
CA MET A 364 -15.14 -17.01 -4.66
C MET A 364 -15.43 -15.83 -5.59
N VAL A 365 -16.19 -16.04 -6.66
CA VAL A 365 -16.55 -14.95 -7.59
C VAL A 365 -17.46 -13.94 -6.89
N ARG A 366 -18.45 -14.40 -6.11
CA ARG A 366 -19.30 -13.54 -5.29
C ARG A 366 -18.46 -12.71 -4.32
N ASP A 367 -17.60 -13.36 -3.53
CA ASP A 367 -16.79 -12.70 -2.51
C ASP A 367 -15.85 -11.65 -3.13
N ILE A 368 -15.31 -11.89 -4.33
CA ILE A 368 -14.54 -10.87 -5.07
C ILE A 368 -15.43 -9.70 -5.51
N LEU A 369 -16.62 -9.98 -6.05
CA LEU A 369 -17.55 -8.94 -6.53
C LEU A 369 -18.13 -8.10 -5.38
N THR A 370 -18.31 -8.69 -4.20
CA THR A 370 -18.79 -8.03 -2.98
C THR A 370 -17.67 -7.42 -2.13
N GLU A 371 -16.40 -7.53 -2.56
CA GLU A 371 -15.20 -7.06 -1.84
C GLU A 371 -14.98 -7.76 -0.48
N GLU A 372 -15.53 -8.95 -0.29
CA GLU A 372 -15.39 -9.79 0.91
C GLU A 372 -14.30 -10.87 0.78
N PHE A 373 -13.60 -10.90 -0.36
CA PHE A 373 -12.56 -11.89 -0.65
C PHE A 373 -11.39 -11.81 0.35
N VAL A 374 -11.08 -12.94 0.98
CA VAL A 374 -9.92 -13.12 1.85
C VAL A 374 -8.94 -14.10 1.21
N ASP A 375 -7.71 -13.66 0.98
CA ASP A 375 -6.64 -14.52 0.47
C ASP A 375 -6.15 -15.48 1.56
N VAL A 376 -6.58 -16.75 1.49
CA VAL A 376 -6.23 -17.79 2.46
C VAL A 376 -4.71 -17.99 2.62
N ARG A 377 -3.89 -17.63 1.62
CA ARG A 377 -2.42 -17.76 1.67
C ARG A 377 -1.78 -16.90 2.76
N SER A 378 -2.41 -15.78 3.15
CA SER A 378 -1.92 -14.97 4.27
C SER A 378 -2.12 -15.63 5.63
N THR A 379 -2.93 -16.70 5.70
CA THR A 379 -3.36 -17.32 6.97
C THR A 379 -2.72 -18.69 7.27
N GLN A 380 -1.95 -19.27 6.35
CA GLN A 380 -1.31 -20.59 6.51
C GLN A 380 0.18 -20.47 6.88
N ASP A 381 0.61 -21.28 7.85
CA ASP A 381 2.01 -21.47 8.31
C ASP A 381 2.83 -20.17 8.51
N ARG A 382 2.31 -19.25 9.33
CA ARG A 382 3.00 -17.99 9.70
C ARG A 382 3.87 -18.14 10.94
N VAL A 383 5.08 -17.58 10.90
CA VAL A 383 5.94 -17.38 12.09
C VAL A 383 5.29 -16.37 13.03
N LEU A 384 5.14 -16.72 14.31
CA LEU A 384 4.56 -15.82 15.31
C LEU A 384 5.43 -14.57 15.50
N SER A 385 4.85 -13.40 15.23
CA SER A 385 5.51 -12.11 15.37
C SER A 385 5.75 -11.70 16.82
N ASN A 386 6.69 -10.79 17.06
CA ASN A 386 6.89 -10.18 18.38
C ASN A 386 5.67 -9.38 18.82
N TYR A 387 5.02 -8.64 17.91
CA TYR A 387 3.76 -7.97 18.18
C TYR A 387 2.70 -8.92 18.75
N GLU A 388 2.49 -10.08 18.13
CA GLU A 388 1.51 -11.06 18.62
C GLU A 388 1.89 -11.64 19.97
N ARG A 389 3.19 -11.93 20.20
CA ARG A 389 3.71 -12.36 21.51
C ARG A 389 3.43 -11.31 22.58
N PHE A 390 3.74 -10.05 22.31
CA PHE A 390 3.54 -8.95 23.24
C PHE A 390 2.06 -8.74 23.53
N ARG A 391 1.20 -8.85 22.51
CA ARG A 391 -0.26 -8.67 22.65
C ARG A 391 -0.93 -9.77 23.48
N GLN A 392 -0.33 -10.95 23.61
CA GLN A 392 -0.83 -12.00 24.53
C GLN A 392 -0.75 -11.55 26.00
N TYR A 393 0.11 -10.59 26.33
CA TYR A 393 0.21 -10.03 27.66
C TYR A 393 -0.94 -9.01 27.89
N PRO A 394 -1.81 -9.22 28.89
CA PRO A 394 -3.00 -8.37 29.09
C PRO A 394 -2.68 -6.88 29.20
N LEU A 395 -1.55 -6.52 29.80
CA LEU A 395 -1.15 -5.12 30.02
C LEU A 395 -0.81 -4.36 28.73
N ASN A 396 -0.61 -5.08 27.62
CA ASN A 396 -0.43 -4.48 26.29
C ASN A 396 -1.76 -4.28 25.54
N GLN A 397 -2.90 -4.69 26.13
CA GLN A 397 -4.22 -4.53 25.55
C GLN A 397 -4.88 -3.26 26.11
N PRO A 398 -5.37 -2.33 25.27
CA PRO A 398 -5.97 -1.08 25.76
C PRO A 398 -7.20 -1.27 26.66
N THR A 399 -7.92 -2.37 26.47
CA THR A 399 -9.14 -2.74 27.23
C THR A 399 -8.87 -3.13 28.67
N THR A 400 -7.61 -3.43 29.02
CA THR A 400 -7.20 -3.77 30.39
C THR A 400 -7.24 -2.59 31.35
N TYR A 401 -7.23 -1.36 30.83
CA TYR A 401 -7.19 -0.15 31.64
C TYR A 401 -8.55 0.56 31.68
N PRO A 402 -9.17 0.74 32.86
CA PRO A 402 -10.49 1.36 32.99
C PRO A 402 -10.49 2.78 32.43
N LEU A 403 -11.63 3.19 31.84
CA LEU A 403 -11.79 4.56 31.33
C LEU A 403 -11.92 5.59 32.45
N ALA A 404 -12.64 5.24 33.51
CA ALA A 404 -12.72 6.05 34.71
C ALA A 404 -11.35 6.05 35.41
N GLN A 405 -10.86 7.24 35.73
CA GLN A 405 -9.57 7.45 36.39
C GLN A 405 -9.79 8.38 37.60
N SER A 406 -9.06 8.11 38.67
CA SER A 406 -9.14 8.83 39.96
C SER A 406 -7.85 9.61 40.27
N LEU A 407 -7.05 9.86 39.25
CA LEU A 407 -5.75 10.51 39.37
C LEU A 407 -5.88 11.98 39.79
N ASP A 408 -5.08 12.40 40.77
CA ASP A 408 -5.02 13.80 41.21
C ASP A 408 -4.30 14.66 40.17
N SER A 409 -5.01 15.65 39.63
CA SER A 409 -4.50 16.60 38.63
C SER A 409 -3.33 17.48 39.10
N THR A 410 -3.04 17.49 40.40
CA THR A 410 -1.85 18.12 40.99
C THR A 410 -0.58 17.37 40.60
N TRP A 411 -0.66 16.04 40.50
CA TRP A 411 0.49 15.14 40.32
C TRP A 411 0.50 14.47 38.94
N TYR A 412 -0.67 14.32 38.34
CA TYR A 412 -0.86 13.68 37.04
C TYR A 412 -1.46 14.63 36.01
N ARG A 413 -1.08 14.44 34.74
CA ARG A 413 -1.67 15.17 33.61
C ARG A 413 -1.97 14.22 32.45
N PRO A 414 -3.08 14.43 31.71
CA PRO A 414 -3.27 13.75 30.44
C PRO A 414 -2.16 14.15 29.47
N ILE A 415 -1.75 13.23 28.61
CA ILE A 415 -0.68 13.48 27.62
C ILE A 415 -1.13 14.37 26.46
N GLY A 416 -2.45 14.43 26.20
CA GLY A 416 -3.06 15.28 25.18
C GLY A 416 -4.54 15.50 25.46
N ASP A 417 -5.14 16.47 24.77
CA ASP A 417 -6.53 16.88 25.01
C ASP A 417 -7.54 15.82 24.58
N TRP A 418 -7.36 15.27 23.37
CA TRP A 418 -8.16 14.18 22.84
C TRP A 418 -7.30 12.93 22.74
N ILE A 419 -7.64 11.91 23.51
CA ILE A 419 -6.97 10.61 23.51
C ILE A 419 -8.01 9.55 23.23
N GLY A 420 -7.67 8.59 22.38
CA GLY A 420 -8.59 7.50 22.08
C GLY A 420 -7.97 6.39 21.27
N ARG A 421 -8.77 5.37 21.02
CA ARG A 421 -8.39 4.19 20.23
C ARG A 421 -8.95 4.32 18.82
N LEU A 422 -8.09 4.11 17.82
CA LEU A 422 -8.52 4.00 16.43
C LEU A 422 -9.18 2.64 16.21
N ILE A 423 -10.34 2.65 15.55
CA ILE A 423 -11.08 1.45 15.18
C ILE A 423 -11.36 1.51 13.68
N LEU A 424 -10.89 0.50 12.96
CA LEU A 424 -11.20 0.36 11.54
C LEU A 424 -12.66 -0.13 11.39
N PRO A 425 -13.54 0.61 10.69
CA PRO A 425 -14.91 0.16 10.44
C PRO A 425 -14.92 -1.15 9.66
N HIS A 426 -15.93 -2.00 9.89
CA HIS A 426 -16.14 -3.13 8.98
C HIS A 426 -16.52 -2.62 7.59
N LEU A 427 -16.29 -3.43 6.55
CA LEU A 427 -16.52 -3.03 5.16
C LEU A 427 -17.94 -2.48 4.91
N HIS A 428 -18.97 -3.06 5.53
CA HIS A 428 -20.36 -2.59 5.41
C HIS A 428 -20.66 -1.29 6.19
N GLN A 429 -19.80 -0.90 7.14
CA GLN A 429 -19.85 0.35 7.90
C GLN A 429 -18.91 1.42 7.31
N ARG A 430 -18.07 1.02 6.34
CA ARG A 430 -17.07 1.88 5.72
C ARG A 430 -17.74 3.01 4.94
N SER A 431 -17.30 4.24 5.19
CA SER A 431 -17.77 5.41 4.46
C SER A 431 -16.89 5.71 3.25
N LYS A 432 -17.49 6.26 2.18
CA LYS A 432 -16.76 6.68 0.98
C LYS A 432 -15.80 7.85 1.21
N ASP A 433 -15.97 8.59 2.30
CA ASP A 433 -15.10 9.72 2.65
C ASP A 433 -13.89 9.32 3.51
N GLY A 434 -13.70 8.03 3.78
CA GLY A 434 -12.53 7.49 4.48
C GLY A 434 -12.52 7.74 5.99
N ARG A 435 -13.66 8.12 6.58
CA ARG A 435 -13.77 8.27 8.04
C ARG A 435 -13.62 6.92 8.75
N ILE A 436 -13.00 6.93 9.92
CA ILE A 436 -12.84 5.78 10.80
C ILE A 436 -13.56 6.02 12.14
N PHE A 437 -13.59 5.02 13.00
CA PHE A 437 -14.13 5.15 14.34
C PHE A 437 -13.03 5.51 15.36
N PHE A 438 -13.40 6.35 16.32
CA PHE A 438 -12.54 6.80 17.42
C PHE A 438 -13.26 6.60 18.75
N GLU A 439 -12.74 5.67 19.55
CA GLU A 439 -13.23 5.46 20.92
C GLU A 439 -12.53 6.44 21.86
N VAL A 440 -13.30 7.36 22.44
CA VAL A 440 -12.77 8.45 23.25
C VAL A 440 -12.38 7.95 24.64
N TYR A 441 -11.10 8.06 24.99
CA TYR A 441 -10.56 7.72 26.31
C TYR A 441 -10.34 8.94 27.20
N HIS A 442 -10.05 10.09 26.59
CA HIS A 442 -9.95 11.37 27.27
C HIS A 442 -10.41 12.47 26.29
N ALA A 443 -11.09 13.48 26.83
CA ALA A 443 -11.54 14.65 26.11
C ALA A 443 -11.40 15.89 27.02
N PRO A 444 -11.36 17.12 26.45
CA PRO A 444 -11.42 18.34 27.24
C PRO A 444 -12.62 18.36 28.20
N PRO A 445 -12.56 19.08 29.34
CA PRO A 445 -13.63 19.08 30.34
C PRO A 445 -15.02 19.41 29.79
N SER A 446 -15.11 20.27 28.77
CA SER A 446 -16.37 20.63 28.09
C SER A 446 -17.01 19.48 27.31
N TYR A 447 -16.27 18.41 27.04
CA TYR A 447 -16.69 17.26 26.24
C TYR A 447 -16.54 15.93 27.00
N ALA A 448 -16.42 15.99 28.33
CA ALA A 448 -16.23 14.81 29.17
C ALA A 448 -17.33 13.74 29.01
N CYS A 449 -18.54 14.13 28.59
CA CYS A 449 -19.63 13.22 28.29
C CYS A 449 -19.35 12.26 27.12
N LEU A 450 -18.39 12.58 26.25
CA LEU A 450 -17.98 11.72 25.14
C LEU A 450 -17.04 10.59 25.55
N ILE A 451 -16.47 10.61 26.75
CA ILE A 451 -15.57 9.57 27.23
C ILE A 451 -16.31 8.23 27.26
N GLY A 452 -15.74 7.21 26.61
CA GLY A 452 -16.31 5.88 26.41
C GLY A 452 -17.25 5.76 25.21
N GLN A 453 -17.51 6.84 24.48
CA GLN A 453 -18.27 6.81 23.23
C GLN A 453 -17.37 6.53 22.03
N VAL A 454 -17.96 5.92 21.00
CA VAL A 454 -17.33 5.74 19.69
C VAL A 454 -17.93 6.76 18.73
N ILE A 455 -17.09 7.67 18.23
CA ILE A 455 -17.49 8.74 17.30
C ILE A 455 -16.68 8.66 16.00
N ASN A 456 -17.13 9.33 14.94
CA ASN A 456 -16.38 9.34 13.69
C ASN A 456 -15.14 10.25 13.81
N LEU A 457 -14.02 9.81 13.24
CA LEU A 457 -12.84 10.63 13.01
C LEU A 457 -12.63 10.77 11.51
N LYS A 458 -12.51 12.01 11.05
CA LYS A 458 -12.35 12.34 9.63
C LYS A 458 -11.31 13.43 9.41
N TRP A 459 -10.98 13.63 8.14
CA TRP A 459 -10.15 14.75 7.70
C TRP A 459 -10.94 16.06 7.65
N GLN A 460 -10.29 17.17 8.02
CA GLN A 460 -10.83 18.52 7.81
C GLN A 460 -10.98 18.81 6.32
N ASN A 461 -11.96 19.66 5.99
CA ASN A 461 -12.26 20.05 4.61
C ASN A 461 -11.44 21.27 4.17
N ILE A 462 -10.11 21.13 4.14
CA ILE A 462 -9.17 22.20 3.77
C ILE A 462 -8.29 21.81 2.56
N PRO A 463 -7.84 22.77 1.71
CA PRO A 463 -7.13 22.48 0.46
C PRO A 463 -5.84 21.65 0.62
N SER A 464 -5.09 21.88 1.70
CA SER A 464 -3.86 21.14 2.01
C SER A 464 -4.12 19.65 2.24
N VAL A 465 -5.22 19.32 2.93
CA VAL A 465 -5.63 17.95 3.22
C VAL A 465 -6.19 17.24 1.98
N HIS A 466 -6.95 17.95 1.13
CA HIS A 466 -7.37 17.41 -0.17
C HIS A 466 -6.18 17.04 -1.06
N THR A 467 -5.18 17.91 -1.12
CA THR A 467 -3.95 17.65 -1.87
C THR A 467 -3.22 16.42 -1.31
N TYR A 468 -3.04 16.36 0.01
CA TYR A 468 -2.47 15.21 0.71
C TYR A 468 -3.19 13.91 0.33
N ARG A 469 -4.51 13.84 0.53
CA ARG A 469 -5.33 12.64 0.27
C ARG A 469 -5.27 12.21 -1.19
N SER A 470 -5.31 13.15 -2.13
CA SER A 470 -5.29 12.84 -3.57
C SER A 470 -4.04 12.09 -4.03
N VAL A 471 -2.93 12.19 -3.29
CA VAL A 471 -1.64 11.55 -3.62
C VAL A 471 -1.52 10.15 -3.01
N VAL A 472 -2.21 9.89 -1.90
CA VAL A 472 -1.97 8.71 -1.05
C VAL A 472 -3.14 7.73 -1.02
N VAL A 473 -4.35 8.16 -1.37
CA VAL A 473 -5.51 7.27 -1.51
C VAL A 473 -5.23 6.31 -2.67
N LYS A 474 -5.14 5.02 -2.34
CA LYS A 474 -4.80 3.97 -3.31
C LYS A 474 -5.59 2.70 -3.03
N ASP A 475 -5.78 1.89 -4.06
CA ASP A 475 -6.27 0.53 -3.91
C ASP A 475 -5.16 -0.33 -3.30
N LEU A 476 -5.51 -1.25 -2.41
CA LEU A 476 -4.56 -2.10 -1.70
C LEU A 476 -4.75 -3.56 -2.08
N HIS A 477 -3.74 -4.14 -2.71
CA HIS A 477 -3.71 -5.54 -3.11
C HIS A 477 -2.32 -6.10 -2.83
N PHE A 478 -2.24 -7.12 -1.97
CA PHE A 478 -0.97 -7.71 -1.61
C PHE A 478 -0.32 -8.37 -2.83
N ASN A 479 0.94 -8.04 -3.09
CA ASN A 479 1.77 -8.78 -4.03
C ASN A 479 2.37 -10.03 -3.34
N GLU A 480 3.04 -10.90 -4.12
CA GLU A 480 3.64 -12.12 -3.57
C GLU A 480 4.70 -11.85 -2.50
N GLU A 481 5.44 -10.73 -2.60
CA GLU A 481 6.45 -10.35 -1.62
C GLU A 481 5.84 -9.94 -0.28
N ALA A 482 4.71 -9.22 -0.28
CA ALA A 482 3.96 -8.87 0.91
C ALA A 482 3.35 -10.10 1.59
N VAL A 483 2.78 -11.04 0.82
CA VAL A 483 2.29 -12.31 1.36
C VAL A 483 3.42 -13.11 2.00
N TYR A 484 4.56 -13.25 1.31
CA TYR A 484 5.73 -13.96 1.84
C TYR A 484 6.29 -13.28 3.09
N SER A 485 6.40 -11.95 3.07
CA SER A 485 6.87 -11.16 4.21
C SER A 485 5.96 -11.31 5.44
N SER A 486 4.63 -11.34 5.25
CA SER A 486 3.69 -11.62 6.34
C SER A 486 3.90 -13.03 6.91
N GLN A 487 4.10 -14.05 6.08
CA GLN A 487 4.39 -15.42 6.52
C GLN A 487 5.66 -15.51 7.39
N LEU A 488 6.63 -14.62 7.19
CA LEU A 488 7.83 -14.49 8.02
C LEU A 488 7.59 -13.76 9.36
N GLY A 489 6.34 -13.48 9.73
CA GLY A 489 5.97 -12.84 10.99
C GLY A 489 6.15 -11.32 11.00
N ARG A 490 6.28 -10.66 9.84
CA ARG A 490 6.20 -9.20 9.77
C ARG A 490 4.74 -8.77 9.73
N ILE A 491 4.41 -7.71 10.46
CA ILE A 491 3.03 -7.22 10.50
C ILE A 491 2.74 -6.40 9.26
N HIS A 492 1.69 -6.77 8.51
CA HIS A 492 1.17 -6.09 7.32
C HIS A 492 -0.31 -5.69 7.53
N PRO A 493 -0.86 -4.73 6.76
CA PRO A 493 -2.25 -4.26 6.91
C PRO A 493 -3.27 -5.25 6.30
N GLU A 494 -3.29 -6.49 6.79
CA GLU A 494 -4.08 -7.60 6.23
C GLU A 494 -5.59 -7.33 6.23
N ARG A 495 -6.09 -6.57 7.22
CA ARG A 495 -7.51 -6.23 7.39
C ARG A 495 -8.10 -5.37 6.28
N ILE A 496 -7.22 -4.67 5.55
CA ILE A 496 -7.59 -3.78 4.45
C ILE A 496 -7.00 -4.27 3.12
N ASN A 497 -6.47 -5.49 3.06
CA ASN A 497 -6.11 -6.12 1.80
C ASN A 497 -7.37 -6.30 0.94
N HIS A 498 -7.25 -6.06 -0.37
CA HIS A 498 -8.34 -6.00 -1.35
C HIS A 498 -9.30 -4.80 -1.22
N TRP A 499 -9.06 -3.86 -0.30
CA TRP A 499 -9.87 -2.64 -0.24
C TRP A 499 -9.45 -1.65 -1.34
N ARG A 500 -10.44 -1.02 -1.96
CA ARG A 500 -10.23 0.06 -2.94
C ARG A 500 -10.22 1.42 -2.27
N GLN A 501 -9.47 2.37 -2.82
CA GLN A 501 -9.40 3.77 -2.37
C GLN A 501 -9.17 3.88 -0.86
N VAL A 502 -8.20 3.13 -0.32
CA VAL A 502 -7.85 3.15 1.10
C VAL A 502 -7.37 4.54 1.48
N ASP A 503 -8.07 5.17 2.41
CA ASP A 503 -7.71 6.47 2.97
C ASP A 503 -6.56 6.34 3.98
N PRO A 504 -5.70 7.35 4.15
CA PRO A 504 -4.65 7.30 5.16
C PRO A 504 -5.12 7.00 6.59
N LEU A 505 -6.31 7.44 7.00
CA LEU A 505 -6.87 7.07 8.31
C LEU A 505 -7.19 5.58 8.39
N GLU A 506 -7.77 5.02 7.33
CA GLU A 506 -8.03 3.58 7.21
C GLU A 506 -6.72 2.79 7.21
N SER A 507 -5.70 3.27 6.50
CA SER A 507 -4.36 2.65 6.49
C SER A 507 -3.70 2.64 7.87
N LEU A 508 -3.97 3.66 8.70
CA LEU A 508 -3.45 3.75 10.04
C LEU A 508 -4.23 2.82 10.98
N ALA A 509 -5.56 2.91 11.01
CA ALA A 509 -6.40 2.04 11.84
C ALA A 509 -6.28 0.55 11.49
N GLY A 510 -6.13 0.23 10.20
CA GLY A 510 -5.97 -1.12 9.67
C GLY A 510 -4.52 -1.64 9.63
N ALA A 511 -3.55 -0.87 10.13
CA ALA A 511 -2.13 -1.23 10.04
C ALA A 511 -1.75 -2.50 10.82
N ARG A 512 -2.56 -2.89 11.81
CA ARG A 512 -2.35 -4.06 12.66
C ARG A 512 -3.53 -5.02 12.61
N PRO A 513 -3.32 -6.30 12.97
CA PRO A 513 -4.39 -7.29 13.07
C PRO A 513 -5.50 -6.95 14.06
N TYR A 514 -5.26 -6.07 15.05
CA TYR A 514 -6.24 -5.69 16.07
C TYR A 514 -6.36 -4.17 16.19
N ASP A 515 -7.55 -3.68 16.55
CA ASP A 515 -7.77 -2.28 16.91
C ASP A 515 -7.19 -2.00 18.30
N ASP A 516 -5.87 -1.87 18.41
CA ASP A 516 -5.17 -1.63 19.68
C ASP A 516 -4.34 -0.34 19.70
N MET A 517 -4.46 0.47 18.66
CA MET A 517 -3.71 1.70 18.54
C MET A 517 -4.35 2.82 19.34
N VAL A 518 -3.65 3.27 20.38
CA VAL A 518 -4.01 4.45 21.16
C VAL A 518 -3.26 5.66 20.61
N VAL A 519 -4.00 6.72 20.33
CA VAL A 519 -3.48 7.96 19.74
C VAL A 519 -3.94 9.17 20.55
N MET A 520 -3.15 10.24 20.49
CA MET A 520 -3.65 11.58 20.74
C MET A 520 -3.89 12.31 19.42
N LEU A 521 -4.96 13.10 19.35
CA LEU A 521 -5.23 13.92 18.17
C LEU A 521 -4.40 15.22 18.22
N PRO A 522 -4.01 15.78 17.07
CA PRO A 522 -3.35 17.08 17.00
C PRO A 522 -4.24 18.18 17.61
N THR A 523 -3.62 19.30 18.03
CA THR A 523 -4.26 20.38 18.81
C THR A 523 -5.43 21.10 18.11
N GLU A 524 -5.54 21.00 16.78
CA GLU A 524 -6.62 21.62 16.00
C GLU A 524 -7.69 20.58 15.63
N VAL A 525 -8.54 20.22 16.60
CA VAL A 525 -9.70 19.34 16.38
C VAL A 525 -10.95 20.18 16.18
N GLU A 526 -11.55 20.09 15.00
CA GLU A 526 -12.86 20.68 14.71
C GLU A 526 -13.97 19.69 15.05
N LEU A 527 -15.05 20.19 15.66
CA LEU A 527 -16.21 19.40 16.01
C LEU A 527 -17.31 19.60 14.98
N GLU A 528 -17.85 18.50 14.47
CA GLU A 528 -19.03 18.52 13.61
C GLU A 528 -20.27 18.09 14.40
N ILE A 529 -21.30 18.92 14.33
CA ILE A 529 -22.56 18.74 15.05
C ILE A 529 -23.67 18.40 14.05
N GLU A 530 -24.51 17.43 14.39
CA GLU A 530 -25.66 17.02 13.56
C GLU A 530 -26.63 18.21 13.39
N SER A 531 -26.67 18.78 12.18
CA SER A 531 -27.40 20.02 11.92
C SER A 531 -28.91 19.83 11.69
N GLN A 532 -29.43 18.60 11.83
CA GLN A 532 -30.77 18.29 11.34
C GLN A 532 -31.84 18.09 12.41
N HIS A 533 -31.54 17.89 13.70
CA HIS A 533 -32.57 17.77 14.75
C HIS A 533 -32.25 18.68 15.96
N HIS A 534 -33.03 19.75 16.08
CA HIS A 534 -33.09 20.73 17.19
C HIS A 534 -31.86 21.64 17.39
N ALA A 535 -32.13 22.94 17.54
CA ALA A 535 -31.15 23.88 18.08
C ALA A 535 -30.77 23.42 19.50
N VAL A 536 -29.49 23.15 19.74
CA VAL A 536 -28.96 22.75 21.05
C VAL A 536 -29.46 23.73 22.10
N THR A 537 -30.30 23.26 23.03
CA THR A 537 -30.84 24.08 24.11
C THR A 537 -29.89 24.08 25.31
N ALA A 538 -30.00 25.07 26.20
CA ALA A 538 -29.22 25.10 27.45
C ALA A 538 -29.44 23.84 28.31
N THR A 539 -30.62 23.23 28.21
CA THR A 539 -30.98 21.96 28.85
C THR A 539 -30.25 20.74 28.28
N ASP A 540 -29.92 20.71 26.99
CA ASP A 540 -29.18 19.60 26.37
C ASP A 540 -27.71 19.59 26.83
N LEU A 541 -27.14 20.79 27.01
CA LEU A 541 -25.81 20.99 27.60
C LEU A 541 -25.75 20.58 29.08
N GLU A 542 -26.81 20.85 29.85
CA GLU A 542 -26.91 20.41 31.26
C GLU A 542 -27.12 18.90 31.41
N GLN A 543 -27.71 18.23 30.40
CA GLN A 543 -27.94 16.78 30.38
C GLN A 543 -26.82 15.97 29.71
N GLY A 544 -25.77 16.63 29.18
CA GLY A 544 -24.65 15.98 28.51
C GLY A 544 -24.99 15.38 27.14
N ILE A 545 -26.09 15.81 26.52
CA ILE A 545 -26.50 15.36 25.19
C ILE A 545 -25.90 16.34 24.18
N LEU A 546 -24.68 16.04 23.74
CA LEU A 546 -24.03 16.77 22.65
C LEU A 546 -24.25 15.98 21.34
N PRO A 547 -24.93 16.55 20.33
CA PRO A 547 -25.12 15.89 19.03
C PRO A 547 -23.84 16.00 18.16
N ILE A 548 -22.69 15.69 18.75
CA ILE A 548 -21.40 15.65 18.04
C ILE A 548 -21.33 14.32 17.30
N THR A 549 -21.20 14.39 15.98
CA THR A 549 -21.17 13.21 15.11
C THR A 549 -19.76 12.85 14.65
N SER A 550 -18.86 13.84 14.60
CA SER A 550 -17.51 13.65 14.08
C SER A 550 -16.48 14.60 14.72
N LEU A 551 -15.24 14.11 14.86
CA LEU A 551 -14.04 14.91 15.04
C LEU A 551 -13.33 15.06 13.69
N ALA A 552 -12.85 16.27 13.37
CA ALA A 552 -12.10 16.54 12.15
C ALA A 552 -10.69 17.06 12.44
N ILE A 553 -9.68 16.45 11.82
CA ILE A 553 -8.26 16.74 12.00
C ILE A 553 -7.56 17.14 10.69
N ALA A 554 -6.53 17.99 10.78
CA ALA A 554 -5.71 18.40 9.63
C ALA A 554 -4.41 17.58 9.46
N HIS A 555 -3.94 16.95 10.53
CA HIS A 555 -2.70 16.17 10.59
C HIS A 555 -2.98 14.74 11.08
N GLU A 556 -2.11 13.79 10.73
CA GLU A 556 -2.23 12.41 11.20
C GLU A 556 -2.29 12.32 12.75
N PRO A 557 -3.10 11.39 13.31
CA PRO A 557 -3.08 11.11 14.75
C PRO A 557 -1.69 10.65 15.23
N ILE A 558 -1.33 11.05 16.45
CA ILE A 558 -0.01 10.75 17.03
C ILE A 558 -0.13 9.52 17.92
N GLN A 559 0.61 8.46 17.63
CA GLN A 559 0.64 7.24 18.44
C GLN A 559 1.31 7.51 19.79
N ILE A 560 0.66 7.05 20.87
CA ILE A 560 1.11 7.28 22.25
C ILE A 560 1.10 5.98 23.07
N THR A 561 1.58 6.06 24.30
CA THR A 561 1.55 4.97 25.29
C THR A 561 1.39 5.59 26.67
N GLY A 562 0.46 5.07 27.45
CA GLY A 562 -0.08 5.76 28.63
C GLY A 562 -1.04 6.87 28.24
N ARG A 563 -2.11 7.04 29.03
CA ARG A 563 -3.09 8.14 28.85
C ARG A 563 -2.68 9.37 29.67
N TYR A 564 -1.97 9.15 30.78
CA TYR A 564 -1.53 10.15 31.72
C TYR A 564 -0.03 10.04 31.96
N TYR A 565 0.56 11.12 32.47
CA TYR A 565 1.94 11.15 32.92
C TYR A 565 2.10 11.87 34.26
N ALA A 566 3.17 11.52 34.97
CA ALA A 566 3.62 12.17 36.20
C ALA A 566 5.14 12.30 36.22
N VAL A 567 5.67 13.09 37.16
CA VAL A 567 7.11 13.28 37.36
C VAL A 567 7.49 12.77 38.74
N VAL A 568 8.31 11.74 38.79
CA VAL A 568 8.61 11.03 40.03
C VAL A 568 10.08 10.69 40.19
N LYS A 569 10.51 10.50 41.44
CA LYS A 569 11.74 9.78 41.78
C LYS A 569 11.36 8.39 42.31
N ILE A 570 12.01 7.35 41.80
CA ILE A 570 11.78 5.98 42.24
C ILE A 570 12.63 5.72 43.49
N LEU A 571 12.01 5.28 44.58
CA LEU A 571 12.69 5.12 45.87
C LEU A 571 13.16 3.68 46.08
N ARG A 572 12.24 2.71 45.99
CA ARG A 572 12.52 1.29 46.23
C ARG A 572 11.39 0.39 45.72
N PRO A 573 11.68 -0.89 45.42
CA PRO A 573 10.63 -1.89 45.23
C PRO A 573 9.85 -2.15 46.52
N VAL A 574 8.59 -2.55 46.37
CA VAL A 574 7.66 -2.89 47.45
C VAL A 574 7.31 -4.37 47.34
N THR A 575 7.26 -5.08 48.46
CA THR A 575 7.00 -6.54 48.49
C THR A 575 5.53 -6.90 48.52
N ASP A 576 4.69 -6.00 49.02
CA ASP A 576 3.28 -6.28 49.29
C ASP A 576 2.38 -6.04 48.07
N VAL A 577 2.93 -5.43 47.02
CA VAL A 577 2.29 -5.18 45.73
C VAL A 577 3.17 -5.75 44.64
N GLU A 578 2.61 -6.65 43.82
CA GLU A 578 3.34 -7.26 42.70
C GLU A 578 3.81 -6.18 41.71
N ASP A 579 5.10 -6.25 41.37
CA ASP A 579 5.80 -5.25 40.55
C ASP A 579 5.73 -3.81 41.11
N GLY A 580 5.45 -3.66 42.41
CA GLY A 580 5.24 -2.38 43.05
C GLY A 580 6.56 -1.64 43.34
N PHE A 581 6.55 -0.33 43.12
CA PHE A 581 7.64 0.57 43.49
C PHE A 581 7.07 1.77 44.23
N GLU A 582 7.70 2.12 45.35
CA GLU A 582 7.44 3.36 46.04
C GLU A 582 8.10 4.50 45.28
N VAL A 583 7.33 5.54 44.98
CA VAL A 583 7.78 6.74 44.27
C VAL A 583 7.38 7.98 45.04
N VAL A 584 8.13 9.05 44.85
CA VAL A 584 7.79 10.39 45.35
C VAL A 584 7.63 11.35 44.19
N HIS A 585 6.55 12.13 44.21
CA HIS A 585 6.25 13.09 43.16
C HIS A 585 7.09 14.36 43.25
N PHE A 586 7.36 14.95 42.09
CA PHE A 586 7.98 16.25 42.00
C PHE A 586 7.02 17.34 42.48
N ASN A 587 7.46 18.15 43.44
CA ASN A 587 6.70 19.25 43.97
C ASN A 587 7.12 20.55 43.29
N ARG A 588 6.18 21.12 42.52
CA ARG A 588 6.40 22.36 41.77
C ARG A 588 6.77 23.55 42.67
N MET A 589 6.25 23.62 43.89
CA MET A 589 6.45 24.76 44.77
C MET A 589 7.86 24.77 45.38
N THR A 590 8.38 23.61 45.74
CA THR A 590 9.72 23.44 46.34
C THR A 590 10.79 23.15 45.30
N GLN A 591 10.39 22.76 44.09
CA GLN A 591 11.26 22.30 43.00
C GLN A 591 12.09 21.05 43.39
N GLN A 592 11.54 20.20 44.26
CA GLN A 592 12.18 18.99 44.79
C GLN A 592 11.25 17.77 44.75
N PHE A 593 11.82 16.58 44.95
CA PHE A 593 11.06 15.33 45.10
C PHE A 593 10.63 15.12 46.56
N ASP A 594 9.77 16.02 47.05
CA ASP A 594 9.19 16.02 48.39
C ASP A 594 7.64 16.12 48.36
N GLY A 595 7.04 15.76 47.22
CA GLY A 595 5.59 15.70 47.05
C GLY A 595 4.97 14.46 47.71
N VAL A 596 3.80 14.06 47.20
CA VAL A 596 3.14 12.85 47.70
C VAL A 596 3.97 11.60 47.40
N CYS A 597 4.03 10.68 48.36
CA CYS A 597 4.58 9.34 48.15
C CYS A 597 3.44 8.38 47.84
N GLU A 598 3.62 7.52 46.84
CA GLU A 598 2.66 6.47 46.51
C GLU A 598 3.35 5.24 45.91
N VAL A 599 2.58 4.17 45.73
CA VAL A 599 3.04 2.95 45.07
C VAL A 599 2.51 2.91 43.64
N VAL A 600 3.42 2.77 42.68
CA VAL A 600 3.10 2.54 41.26
C VAL A 600 3.57 1.15 40.85
N ARG A 601 3.04 0.61 39.76
CA ARG A 601 3.42 -0.72 39.26
C ARG A 601 4.30 -0.62 38.03
N PHE A 602 5.32 -1.48 37.98
CA PHE A 602 6.25 -1.64 36.85
C PHE A 602 6.26 -3.08 36.34
N PRO A 603 5.16 -3.57 35.75
CA PRO A 603 5.08 -4.97 35.32
C PRO A 603 6.18 -5.30 34.31
N PRO A 604 6.80 -6.49 34.37
CA PRO A 604 7.83 -6.88 33.43
C PRO A 604 7.26 -6.96 32.00
N PRO A 605 7.99 -6.51 30.97
CA PRO A 605 7.55 -6.67 29.59
C PRO A 605 7.65 -8.15 29.16
N ALA A 606 6.84 -8.54 28.19
CA ALA A 606 6.93 -9.84 27.55
C ALA A 606 8.25 -9.97 26.77
N LEU A 607 8.80 -11.18 26.76
CA LEU A 607 10.02 -11.51 26.00
C LEU A 607 9.72 -11.58 24.50
N ASN A 608 10.69 -11.14 23.69
CA ASN A 608 10.65 -11.28 22.24
C ASN A 608 10.99 -12.72 21.80
N ASP A 609 11.04 -12.95 20.49
CA ASP A 609 11.46 -14.18 19.84
C ASP A 609 12.90 -14.64 20.13
N HIS A 610 13.72 -13.78 20.74
CA HIS A 610 15.09 -14.06 21.17
C HIS A 610 15.22 -14.18 22.70
N ASP A 611 14.11 -14.39 23.42
CA ASP A 611 14.07 -14.46 24.88
C ASP A 611 14.63 -13.20 25.58
N MET A 612 14.51 -12.04 24.94
CA MET A 612 15.00 -10.75 25.42
C MET A 612 13.82 -9.83 25.82
N ALA A 613 13.94 -9.21 27.00
CA ALA A 613 13.07 -8.11 27.42
C ALA A 613 13.60 -6.79 26.86
N VAL A 614 12.74 -6.01 26.18
CA VAL A 614 13.11 -4.71 25.57
C VAL A 614 13.40 -3.64 26.62
N SER A 615 12.81 -3.77 27.82
CA SER A 615 13.08 -2.91 28.97
C SER A 615 13.17 -3.74 30.25
N THR A 616 13.81 -3.21 31.28
CA THR A 616 13.87 -3.82 32.61
C THR A 616 13.82 -2.75 33.71
N THR A 617 13.32 -3.14 34.88
CA THR A 617 13.29 -2.34 36.11
C THR A 617 14.26 -2.84 37.16
N THR A 618 15.05 -3.86 36.87
CA THR A 618 16.11 -4.34 37.77
C THR A 618 17.02 -3.20 38.20
N ASN A 619 17.12 -2.93 39.51
CA ASN A 619 17.92 -1.85 40.09
C ASN A 619 17.63 -0.44 39.52
N ILE A 620 16.41 -0.18 39.00
CA ILE A 620 16.07 1.12 38.41
C ILE A 620 16.17 2.28 39.42
N GLU A 621 15.96 2.02 40.71
CA GLU A 621 16.12 2.99 41.79
C GLU A 621 17.58 3.45 41.95
N ARG A 622 18.54 2.64 41.45
CA ARG A 622 19.99 2.92 41.43
C ARG A 622 20.46 3.47 40.09
N SER A 623 19.55 3.66 39.13
CA SER A 623 19.89 4.18 37.81
C SER A 623 20.58 5.55 37.94
N PRO A 624 21.66 5.83 37.17
CA PRO A 624 22.41 7.09 37.27
C PRO A 624 21.58 8.36 37.06
N VAL A 625 20.43 8.23 36.40
CA VAL A 625 19.52 9.34 36.09
C VAL A 625 18.37 9.50 37.08
N ASN A 626 18.18 8.57 38.03
CA ASN A 626 17.03 8.54 38.93
C ASN A 626 16.99 9.75 39.89
N ASP A 627 18.13 10.30 40.27
CA ASP A 627 18.19 11.48 41.15
C ASP A 627 17.55 12.73 40.54
N GLN A 628 17.54 12.85 39.21
CA GLN A 628 16.86 13.94 38.49
C GLN A 628 15.40 13.61 38.17
N GLY A 629 14.98 12.38 38.47
CA GLY A 629 13.66 11.82 38.29
C GLY A 629 13.31 11.40 36.86
N TRP A 630 12.10 10.88 36.75
CA TRP A 630 11.55 10.29 35.54
C TRP A 630 10.18 10.89 35.25
N TYR A 631 9.91 11.12 33.97
CA TYR A 631 8.54 11.13 33.49
C TYR A 631 8.08 9.67 33.40
N ILE A 632 7.01 9.34 34.12
CA ILE A 632 6.31 8.05 33.99
C ILE A 632 5.03 8.28 33.19
N TYR A 633 4.77 7.44 32.19
CA TYR A 633 3.53 7.47 31.40
C TYR A 633 2.77 6.17 31.61
N GLY A 634 1.46 6.25 31.77
CA GLY A 634 0.66 5.11 32.19
C GLY A 634 -0.81 5.43 32.38
N THR A 635 -1.49 4.49 33.04
CA THR A 635 -2.92 4.55 33.37
C THR A 635 -3.15 3.73 34.66
N GLN A 636 -4.16 4.07 35.47
CA GLN A 636 -4.54 3.21 36.60
C GLN A 636 -5.12 1.89 36.11
N ASP A 637 -4.80 0.80 36.80
CA ASP A 637 -5.49 -0.49 36.66
C ASP A 637 -6.78 -0.55 37.48
N ASP A 638 -7.51 -1.66 37.41
CA ASP A 638 -8.76 -1.87 38.16
C ASP A 638 -8.57 -1.86 39.69
N ALA A 639 -7.34 -2.08 40.17
CA ALA A 639 -6.99 -1.99 41.59
C ALA A 639 -6.63 -0.55 42.01
N GLY A 640 -6.63 0.41 41.07
CA GLY A 640 -6.32 1.82 41.31
C GLY A 640 -4.83 2.16 41.31
N TYR A 641 -3.94 1.18 41.07
CA TYR A 641 -2.51 1.45 40.98
C TYR A 641 -2.16 2.04 39.63
N PHE A 642 -1.33 3.09 39.61
CA PHE A 642 -0.81 3.61 38.34
C PHE A 642 0.20 2.63 37.75
N VAL A 643 -0.11 2.08 36.57
CA VAL A 643 0.76 1.14 35.85
C VAL A 643 1.65 1.91 34.90
N VAL A 644 2.96 1.85 35.11
CA VAL A 644 3.94 2.54 34.27
C VAL A 644 4.21 1.74 32.99
N GLN A 645 3.74 2.29 31.88
CA GLN A 645 3.85 1.71 30.54
C GLN A 645 5.03 2.28 29.75
N ALA A 646 5.41 3.54 30.01
CA ALA A 646 6.56 4.18 29.37
C ALA A 646 7.34 5.11 30.32
N LEU A 647 8.61 5.36 29.98
CA LEU A 647 9.57 6.15 30.78
C LEU A 647 10.30 7.21 29.95
N ALA A 648 10.65 8.32 30.60
CA ALA A 648 11.64 9.27 30.06
C ALA A 648 12.51 9.84 31.19
N PRO A 649 13.86 9.86 31.06
CA PRO A 649 14.71 10.55 32.03
C PRO A 649 14.39 12.05 32.01
N ARG A 650 14.00 12.63 33.16
CA ARG A 650 13.58 14.05 33.19
C ARG A 650 14.69 14.97 32.71
N SER A 651 15.91 14.76 33.22
CA SER A 651 17.08 15.58 32.88
C SER A 651 17.48 15.55 31.41
N LEU A 652 17.08 14.54 30.64
CA LEU A 652 17.34 14.48 29.20
C LEU A 652 16.48 15.49 28.44
N LEU A 653 15.19 15.56 28.80
CA LEU A 653 14.21 16.37 28.08
C LEU A 653 14.22 17.85 28.50
N LEU A 654 14.89 18.21 29.60
CA LEU A 654 15.01 19.60 30.02
C LEU A 654 15.78 20.42 28.99
N VAL A 655 15.34 21.66 28.76
CA VAL A 655 16.06 22.67 27.97
C VAL A 655 17.20 23.25 28.83
N LYS A 656 18.11 22.37 29.26
CA LYS A 656 19.28 22.67 30.10
C LYS A 656 20.41 21.72 29.71
N PRO A 657 21.38 22.16 28.88
CA PRO A 657 22.39 21.26 28.36
C PRO A 657 23.40 20.93 29.45
N GLN A 658 23.89 19.70 29.46
CA GLN A 658 25.01 19.27 30.30
C GLN A 658 26.33 19.84 29.76
N GLN A 659 26.42 20.00 28.44
CA GLN A 659 27.60 20.54 27.76
C GLN A 659 27.19 21.49 26.64
N ILE A 660 27.97 22.56 26.44
CA ILE A 660 27.82 23.47 25.30
C ILE A 660 29.14 23.45 24.52
N ILE A 661 29.06 23.21 23.22
CA ILE A 661 30.20 23.16 22.30
C ILE A 661 30.01 24.23 21.24
N THR A 662 30.92 25.19 21.24
CA THR A 662 30.95 26.30 20.28
C THR A 662 32.17 26.17 19.37
N GLY A 663 32.09 26.83 18.21
CA GLY A 663 33.17 26.81 17.22
C GLY A 663 33.17 25.57 16.32
N ARG A 664 33.41 25.81 15.03
CA ARG A 664 33.30 24.81 13.95
C ARG A 664 34.10 23.53 14.17
N SER A 665 35.35 23.61 14.63
CA SER A 665 36.23 22.44 14.77
C SER A 665 35.75 21.49 15.86
N ALA A 666 35.44 22.04 17.05
CA ALA A 666 34.97 21.28 18.19
C ALA A 666 33.58 20.67 17.93
N ALA A 667 32.68 21.44 17.33
CA ALA A 667 31.36 20.95 16.94
C ALA A 667 31.42 19.78 15.94
N LEU A 668 32.29 19.86 14.92
CA LEU A 668 32.48 18.78 13.96
C LEU A 668 33.08 17.52 14.60
N HIS A 669 34.04 17.68 15.53
CA HIS A 669 34.63 16.57 16.26
C HIS A 669 33.57 15.84 17.07
N TYR A 670 32.76 16.60 17.82
CA TYR A 670 31.71 16.03 18.67
C TYR A 670 30.67 15.23 17.86
N ILE A 671 30.10 15.84 16.81
CA ILE A 671 29.04 15.20 16.01
C ILE A 671 29.54 13.90 15.39
N LYS A 672 30.71 13.92 14.77
CA LYS A 672 31.24 12.77 14.04
C LYS A 672 31.76 11.66 14.94
N ARG A 673 32.22 12.01 16.15
CA ARG A 673 32.98 11.09 17.01
C ARG A 673 32.39 11.02 18.41
N ASP A 674 32.60 12.06 19.22
CA ASP A 674 32.33 12.03 20.68
C ASP A 674 30.88 11.67 21.02
N ALA A 675 29.93 12.02 20.14
CA ALA A 675 28.52 11.68 20.27
C ALA A 675 28.25 10.17 20.27
N TRP A 676 29.19 9.32 19.84
CA TRP A 676 29.03 7.86 19.86
C TRP A 676 30.22 7.13 20.51
N ASP A 677 31.25 7.85 20.94
CA ASP A 677 32.44 7.26 21.57
C ASP A 677 32.09 6.60 22.92
N LEU A 678 32.76 5.48 23.21
CA LEU A 678 32.67 4.75 24.47
C LEU A 678 31.24 4.29 24.83
N ALA A 679 30.42 3.95 23.84
CA ALA A 679 29.02 3.55 24.05
C ALA A 679 28.86 2.42 25.09
N VAL A 680 29.73 1.41 25.08
CA VAL A 680 29.69 0.31 26.07
C VAL A 680 29.93 0.81 27.49
N GLU A 681 30.88 1.73 27.68
CA GLU A 681 31.18 2.34 28.99
C GLU A 681 30.09 3.33 29.45
N GLN A 682 29.37 3.93 28.50
CA GLN A 682 28.27 4.87 28.75
C GLN A 682 26.92 4.18 28.93
N LYS A 683 26.88 2.84 29.04
CA LYS A 683 25.62 2.11 29.27
C LYS A 683 24.90 2.61 30.53
N GLY A 684 23.58 2.78 30.42
CA GLY A 684 22.72 3.35 31.47
C GLY A 684 22.78 4.87 31.58
N GLN A 685 23.61 5.56 30.79
CA GLN A 685 23.79 7.01 30.85
C GLN A 685 23.00 7.76 29.76
N ILE A 686 22.82 9.06 30.00
CA ILE A 686 22.27 10.01 29.04
C ILE A 686 23.30 11.09 28.70
N GLY A 687 23.12 11.77 27.56
CA GLY A 687 23.87 12.97 27.20
C GLY A 687 22.94 14.08 26.68
N SER A 688 23.22 15.33 27.04
CA SER A 688 22.48 16.50 26.52
C SER A 688 23.47 17.62 26.18
N THR A 689 23.74 17.81 24.90
CA THR A 689 24.79 18.72 24.41
C THR A 689 24.25 19.71 23.40
N LEU A 690 24.42 21.01 23.65
CA LEU A 690 24.10 22.05 22.69
C LEU A 690 25.34 22.39 21.85
N VAL A 691 25.19 22.35 20.53
CA VAL A 691 26.28 22.50 19.55
C VAL A 691 25.96 23.64 18.58
N THR A 692 26.95 24.51 18.32
CA THR A 692 26.90 25.54 17.30
C THR A 692 28.26 25.75 16.63
N PHE A 693 28.26 26.23 15.39
CA PHE A 693 29.50 26.63 14.70
C PHE A 693 29.94 28.05 15.04
N GLU A 694 29.04 28.85 15.58
CA GLU A 694 29.31 30.23 15.99
C GLU A 694 30.11 30.25 17.30
N GLU A 695 30.96 31.27 17.44
CA GLU A 695 31.63 31.58 18.70
C GLU A 695 30.78 32.62 19.43
N CYS A 696 30.03 32.18 20.45
CA CYS A 696 29.11 33.02 21.20
C CYS A 696 29.06 32.61 22.67
N ASP A 697 28.59 33.53 23.52
CA ASP A 697 28.47 33.30 24.96
C ASP A 697 27.24 32.45 25.31
N ARG A 698 27.35 31.67 26.39
CA ARG A 698 26.32 30.70 26.81
C ARG A 698 24.89 31.27 27.01
N PRO A 699 24.69 32.46 27.61
CA PRO A 699 23.35 32.98 27.86
C PRO A 699 22.57 33.26 26.58
N ASP A 700 23.24 33.72 25.54
CA ASP A 700 22.62 34.10 24.28
C ASP A 700 22.05 32.89 23.53
N LEU A 701 22.78 31.77 23.52
CA LEU A 701 22.33 30.52 22.88
C LEU A 701 21.10 29.90 23.54
N LEU A 702 20.97 30.00 24.86
CA LEU A 702 19.83 29.44 25.59
C LEU A 702 18.60 30.34 25.55
N ALA A 703 18.79 31.65 25.36
CA ALA A 703 17.69 32.61 25.23
C ALA A 703 16.80 32.30 24.02
N GLU A 704 17.33 31.59 23.04
CA GLU A 704 16.63 31.26 21.82
C GLU A 704 15.71 30.03 21.92
N TRP A 705 15.78 29.26 23.02
CA TRP A 705 14.95 28.07 23.26
C TRP A 705 13.85 28.39 24.29
N THR A 706 12.82 29.08 23.82
CA THR A 706 11.64 29.50 24.61
C THR A 706 10.42 28.63 24.28
N PRO A 707 9.39 28.58 25.15
CA PRO A 707 8.15 27.88 24.85
C PRO A 707 7.57 28.28 23.48
N GLY A 708 7.14 27.30 22.68
CA GLY A 708 6.70 27.47 21.28
C GLY A 708 7.83 27.40 20.25
N THR A 709 9.09 27.35 20.68
CA THR A 709 10.22 27.16 19.77
C THR A 709 10.19 25.75 19.18
N ARG A 710 10.13 25.67 17.85
CA ARG A 710 10.15 24.41 17.11
C ARG A 710 11.54 24.08 16.56
N ALA A 711 11.84 22.80 16.41
CA ALA A 711 13.07 22.28 15.84
C ALA A 711 12.79 21.05 14.95
N LEU A 712 13.65 20.85 13.94
CA LEU A 712 13.68 19.61 13.17
C LEU A 712 14.39 18.54 14.01
N LEU A 713 13.73 17.41 14.27
CA LEU A 713 14.36 16.27 14.93
C LEU A 713 14.99 15.36 13.86
N VAL A 714 16.25 14.98 14.09
CA VAL A 714 16.96 13.94 13.35
C VAL A 714 17.30 12.82 14.31
N HIS A 715 16.70 11.65 14.12
CA HIS A 715 16.86 10.49 14.99
C HIS A 715 17.75 9.43 14.34
N VAL A 716 18.71 8.91 15.10
CA VAL A 716 19.50 7.73 14.73
C VAL A 716 19.62 6.79 15.92
N TYR A 717 19.50 5.48 15.68
CA TYR A 717 19.82 4.46 16.67
C TYR A 717 20.86 3.45 16.20
N GLY A 718 21.51 2.78 17.16
CA GLY A 718 22.39 1.65 16.97
C GLY A 718 21.77 0.29 17.31
N GLY A 719 22.61 -0.74 17.32
CA GLY A 719 22.20 -2.15 17.46
C GLY A 719 22.17 -2.64 18.89
N ILE A 720 21.60 -3.83 19.06
CA ILE A 720 21.54 -4.56 20.34
C ILE A 720 22.56 -5.70 20.29
N GLY A 721 23.72 -5.52 20.90
CA GLY A 721 24.73 -6.56 21.08
C GLY A 721 24.55 -7.37 22.36
N GLY A 722 25.58 -8.13 22.76
CA GLY A 722 25.57 -8.99 23.95
C GLY A 722 25.05 -10.40 23.71
N GLU A 723 24.91 -11.18 24.78
CA GLU A 723 24.47 -12.59 24.75
C GLU A 723 23.08 -12.75 24.12
N LYS A 724 22.15 -11.87 24.51
CA LYS A 724 20.76 -11.82 24.03
C LYS A 724 20.54 -10.75 22.95
N GLY A 725 21.64 -10.28 22.33
CA GLY A 725 21.59 -9.30 21.26
C GLY A 725 20.98 -9.83 19.96
N GLU A 726 20.62 -8.90 19.07
CA GLU A 726 20.07 -9.23 17.76
C GLU A 726 21.15 -9.86 16.84
N PRO A 727 20.80 -10.85 16.00
CA PRO A 727 21.77 -11.53 15.13
C PRO A 727 22.56 -10.58 14.23
N GLU A 728 21.92 -9.54 13.71
CA GLU A 728 22.49 -8.56 12.79
C GLU A 728 23.61 -7.75 13.45
N ALA A 729 23.53 -7.49 14.75
CA ALA A 729 24.51 -6.73 15.51
C ALA A 729 25.76 -7.55 15.88
N LYS A 730 25.78 -8.86 15.60
CA LYS A 730 26.98 -9.70 15.76
C LYS A 730 27.99 -9.50 14.63
N ASN A 731 27.57 -8.89 13.53
CA ASN A 731 28.45 -8.53 12.43
C ASN A 731 29.27 -7.28 12.79
N PRO A 732 30.49 -7.12 12.25
CA PRO A 732 31.32 -5.94 12.51
C PRO A 732 30.73 -4.65 11.91
N ILE A 733 29.68 -4.76 11.09
CA ILE A 733 29.01 -3.65 10.45
C ILE A 733 27.54 -3.68 10.85
N TYR A 734 27.08 -2.61 11.49
CA TYR A 734 25.68 -2.37 11.81
C TYR A 734 25.25 -1.01 11.28
N PHE A 735 24.18 -0.95 10.48
CA PHE A 735 23.81 0.29 9.80
C PHE A 735 22.97 1.24 10.67
N GLY A 736 22.15 0.71 11.57
CA GLY A 736 21.19 1.50 12.34
C GLY A 736 19.92 1.86 11.56
N HIS A 737 19.18 2.83 12.09
CA HIS A 737 18.00 3.41 11.46
C HIS A 737 18.03 4.93 11.54
N PHE A 738 17.31 5.57 10.63
CA PHE A 738 17.23 7.01 10.50
C PHE A 738 15.77 7.43 10.38
N ALA A 739 15.37 8.46 11.14
CA ALA A 739 14.07 9.09 10.98
C ALA A 739 14.16 10.60 11.18
N TYR A 740 13.23 11.32 10.55
CA TYR A 740 12.96 12.71 10.91
C TYR A 740 11.83 12.78 11.94
N GLY A 741 11.73 13.93 12.57
CA GLY A 741 10.70 14.25 13.52
C GLY A 741 10.54 15.76 13.63
N ASP A 742 9.72 16.19 14.57
CA ASP A 742 9.71 17.55 15.05
C ASP A 742 9.79 17.56 16.58
N ALA A 743 10.28 18.68 17.09
CA ALA A 743 10.35 18.95 18.51
C ALA A 743 9.81 20.33 18.80
N GLU A 744 9.15 20.48 19.94
CA GLU A 744 8.67 21.76 20.44
C GLU A 744 9.15 21.95 21.88
N VAL A 745 9.61 23.16 22.20
CA VAL A 745 9.84 23.54 23.59
C VAL A 745 8.50 23.87 24.22
N ILE A 746 8.12 23.12 25.25
CA ILE A 746 6.89 23.36 26.02
C ILE A 746 7.21 23.74 27.46
N LEU A 747 6.27 24.40 28.13
CA LEU A 747 6.32 24.60 29.57
C LEU A 747 5.58 23.46 30.26
N ASP A 748 6.29 22.64 31.04
CA ASP A 748 5.66 21.49 31.69
C ASP A 748 4.75 21.96 32.85
N PRO A 749 3.46 21.59 32.85
CA PRO A 749 2.53 22.02 33.89
C PRO A 749 2.83 21.44 35.28
N LEU A 750 3.45 20.26 35.36
CA LEU A 750 3.75 19.59 36.63
C LEU A 750 5.01 20.17 37.28
N THR A 751 6.07 20.42 36.52
CA THR A 751 7.33 20.92 37.09
C THR A 751 7.52 22.42 36.95
N GLY A 752 6.90 23.05 35.96
CA GLY A 752 7.15 24.44 35.56
C GLY A 752 8.44 24.63 34.75
N ASP A 753 9.13 23.55 34.36
CA ASP A 753 10.34 23.63 33.55
C ASP A 753 10.03 23.75 32.06
N ARG A 754 11.01 24.28 31.32
CA ARG A 754 11.03 24.13 29.86
C ARG A 754 11.55 22.75 29.49
N ARG A 755 10.80 22.01 28.68
CA ARG A 755 11.22 20.70 28.17
C ARG A 755 10.92 20.55 26.69
N PHE A 756 11.61 19.61 26.04
CA PHE A 756 11.29 19.19 24.69
C PHE A 756 10.11 18.21 24.70
N ASP A 757 9.10 18.50 23.88
CA ASP A 757 8.11 17.53 23.40
C ASP A 757 8.61 16.98 22.07
N LEU A 758 8.74 15.65 21.95
CA LEU A 758 9.42 14.99 20.83
C LEU A 758 8.45 14.07 20.07
N ARG A 759 8.40 14.25 18.74
CA ARG A 759 7.54 13.49 17.83
C ARG A 759 8.38 12.94 16.69
N TYR A 760 8.28 11.64 16.47
CA TYR A 760 9.01 10.90 15.45
C TYR A 760 8.09 10.61 14.27
N HIS A 761 8.49 11.03 13.07
CA HIS A 761 7.79 10.72 11.82
C HIS A 761 8.47 9.52 11.19
N GLN A 762 8.06 8.33 11.62
CA GLN A 762 8.70 7.08 11.24
C GLN A 762 8.27 6.67 9.84
N VAL A 763 9.15 6.86 8.86
CA VAL A 763 9.07 6.16 7.57
C VAL A 763 9.73 4.80 7.77
N TYR A 764 8.94 3.79 8.14
CA TYR A 764 9.44 2.51 8.62
C TYR A 764 8.80 1.34 7.88
N THR A 765 9.63 0.38 7.48
CA THR A 765 9.12 -0.84 6.81
C THR A 765 8.41 -1.77 7.80
N HIS A 766 7.59 -2.66 7.25
CA HIS A 766 6.88 -3.68 8.02
C HIS A 766 7.89 -4.54 8.79
N ASN A 767 7.59 -4.82 10.07
CA ASN A 767 8.52 -5.40 11.02
C ASN A 767 7.79 -6.35 11.99
N PRO A 768 8.50 -7.26 12.67
CA PRO A 768 7.88 -8.22 13.57
C PRO A 768 7.34 -7.58 14.87
N ASP A 769 7.85 -6.41 15.27
CA ASP A 769 7.45 -5.74 16.51
C ASP A 769 6.15 -4.91 16.37
N GLY A 770 5.63 -4.79 15.14
CA GLY A 770 4.41 -4.04 14.84
C GLY A 770 4.58 -2.52 14.96
N ILE A 771 5.79 -1.99 14.77
CA ILE A 771 6.02 -0.53 14.63
C ILE A 771 5.36 -0.08 13.32
N ILE A 772 4.51 0.94 13.40
CA ILE A 772 3.74 1.43 12.26
C ILE A 772 4.40 2.69 11.72
N SER A 773 4.51 2.78 10.40
CA SER A 773 4.90 4.00 9.71
C SER A 773 3.87 5.11 9.96
N GLY A 774 4.26 6.18 10.63
CA GLY A 774 3.35 7.23 11.13
C GLY A 774 4.03 8.12 12.17
N THR A 775 3.26 9.05 12.75
CA THR A 775 3.76 9.92 13.81
C THR A 775 3.66 9.23 15.18
N LEU A 776 4.76 9.16 15.92
CA LEU A 776 4.82 8.58 17.26
C LEU A 776 5.40 9.58 18.25
N HIS A 777 4.77 9.71 19.42
CA HIS A 777 5.32 10.49 20.52
C HIS A 777 6.47 9.74 21.21
N TRP A 778 7.33 10.45 21.95
CA TRP A 778 8.38 9.86 22.79
C TRP A 778 7.90 8.65 23.59
N SER A 779 6.75 8.79 24.27
CA SER A 779 6.19 7.74 25.12
C SER A 779 5.96 6.43 24.37
N ARG A 780 5.73 6.46 23.05
CA ARG A 780 5.50 5.26 22.24
C ARG A 780 6.79 4.74 21.58
N TYR A 781 7.60 5.62 21.00
CA TYR A 781 8.73 5.20 20.17
C TYR A 781 10.01 4.96 20.99
N MET A 782 10.28 5.82 21.97
CA MET A 782 11.45 5.69 22.84
C MET A 782 11.08 5.07 24.18
N GLY A 783 10.11 5.66 24.88
CA GLY A 783 9.85 5.38 26.29
C GLY A 783 9.08 4.11 26.59
N ASP A 784 8.34 3.56 25.62
CA ASP A 784 7.49 2.38 25.81
C ASP A 784 8.33 1.19 26.31
N ARG A 785 7.92 0.57 27.41
CA ARG A 785 8.67 -0.51 28.04
C ARG A 785 8.57 -1.84 27.30
N GLN A 786 7.57 -2.02 26.45
CA GLN A 786 7.38 -3.22 25.62
C GLN A 786 7.83 -3.00 24.18
N PHE A 787 7.52 -1.84 23.59
CA PHE A 787 7.69 -1.56 22.16
C PHE A 787 8.72 -0.45 21.86
N GLY A 788 9.23 0.23 22.89
CA GLY A 788 10.13 1.39 22.74
C GLY A 788 11.60 1.02 22.86
N TRP A 789 12.49 1.95 22.49
CA TRP A 789 13.92 1.65 22.35
C TRP A 789 14.83 2.10 23.50
N LEU A 790 14.33 2.88 24.47
CA LEU A 790 15.15 3.52 25.52
C LEU A 790 16.07 2.55 26.27
N GLY A 791 15.55 1.38 26.64
CA GLY A 791 16.27 0.37 27.43
C GLY A 791 17.15 -0.58 26.59
N ALA A 792 16.90 -0.66 25.28
CA ALA A 792 17.48 -1.71 24.44
C ALA A 792 18.54 -1.21 23.46
N ARG A 793 18.42 0.03 22.96
CA ARG A 793 19.30 0.57 21.91
C ARG A 793 20.03 1.83 22.37
N PRO A 794 21.26 2.08 21.87
CA PRO A 794 21.86 3.40 21.93
C PRO A 794 21.23 4.32 20.87
N THR A 795 20.87 5.55 21.23
CA THR A 795 20.22 6.52 20.33
C THR A 795 20.83 7.91 20.43
N SER A 796 20.68 8.67 19.34
CA SER A 796 20.99 10.10 19.26
C SER A 796 19.83 10.83 18.56
N ASP A 797 19.14 11.67 19.32
CA ASP A 797 18.12 12.60 18.85
C ASP A 797 18.73 13.99 18.73
N ILE A 798 18.79 14.54 17.52
CA ILE A 798 19.43 15.82 17.23
C ILE A 798 18.37 16.84 16.84
N LEU A 799 18.16 17.84 17.70
CA LEU A 799 17.17 18.90 17.51
C LEU A 799 17.82 20.10 16.84
N ILE A 800 17.55 20.29 15.55
CA ILE A 800 18.12 21.38 14.77
C ILE A 800 17.16 22.56 14.77
N ARG A 801 17.62 23.68 15.32
CA ARG A 801 16.90 24.95 15.28
C ARG A 801 17.56 25.91 14.30
N MET A 802 16.76 26.40 13.36
CA MET A 802 17.13 27.46 12.43
C MET A 802 15.88 28.26 12.09
N ASP A 803 15.87 29.56 12.41
CA ASP A 803 14.66 30.38 12.26
C ASP A 803 14.12 30.36 10.82
N ALA A 804 15.00 30.39 9.82
CA ALA A 804 14.61 30.30 8.41
C ALA A 804 13.87 29.00 8.03
N TYR A 805 13.97 27.94 8.83
CA TYR A 805 13.29 26.65 8.59
C TYR A 805 12.01 26.50 9.41
N THR A 806 12.01 27.01 10.64
CA THR A 806 10.94 26.76 11.62
C THR A 806 9.94 27.90 11.73
N HIS A 807 10.32 29.13 11.37
CA HIS A 807 9.39 30.26 11.36
C HIS A 807 8.56 30.28 10.05
N PRO A 808 7.26 30.60 10.13
CA PRO A 808 6.42 30.71 8.95
C PRO A 808 6.84 31.88 8.04
N LEU A 809 6.73 31.65 6.73
CA LEU A 809 6.76 32.70 5.71
C LEU A 809 5.34 33.21 5.51
N ALA A 810 5.15 34.51 5.64
CA ALA A 810 3.84 35.13 5.44
C ALA A 810 3.53 35.23 3.94
N LEU A 811 2.54 34.48 3.47
CA LEU A 811 2.00 34.54 2.10
C LEU A 811 0.53 34.99 2.17
N GLU A 812 0.04 35.69 1.14
CA GLU A 812 -1.25 36.42 1.16
C GLU A 812 -2.47 35.58 1.59
N GLU A 813 -2.45 34.25 1.42
CA GLU A 813 -3.58 33.35 1.72
C GLU A 813 -3.34 32.41 2.92
N GLN A 814 -2.08 32.10 3.28
CA GLN A 814 -1.75 31.19 4.39
C GLN A 814 -0.25 31.24 4.75
N ASP A 815 0.06 31.20 6.04
CA ASP A 815 1.44 31.12 6.54
C ASP A 815 1.98 29.70 6.45
N TYR A 816 3.20 29.52 5.93
CA TYR A 816 3.85 28.21 5.83
C TYR A 816 5.30 28.26 6.33
N SER A 817 5.67 27.37 7.26
CA SER A 817 7.08 27.11 7.57
C SER A 817 7.64 25.98 6.71
N ALA A 818 8.98 25.93 6.54
CA ALA A 818 9.61 24.80 5.86
C ALA A 818 9.40 23.49 6.65
N LEU A 819 9.36 23.57 7.98
CA LEU A 819 9.06 22.42 8.84
C LEU A 819 7.64 21.87 8.59
N ASP A 820 6.61 22.71 8.43
CA ASP A 820 5.24 22.22 8.18
C ASP A 820 5.11 21.51 6.83
N ILE A 821 5.78 22.05 5.81
CA ILE A 821 5.87 21.39 4.50
C ILE A 821 6.60 20.05 4.65
N MET A 822 7.69 19.99 5.41
CA MET A 822 8.43 18.76 5.67
C MET A 822 7.56 17.71 6.36
N VAL A 823 6.86 18.09 7.44
CA VAL A 823 5.93 17.21 8.16
C VAL A 823 4.87 16.68 7.20
N ARG A 824 4.29 17.53 6.36
CA ARG A 824 3.31 17.11 5.33
C ARG A 824 3.90 16.13 4.32
N GLN A 825 5.13 16.34 3.85
CA GLN A 825 5.82 15.40 2.96
C GLN A 825 6.13 14.06 3.65
N LEU A 826 6.48 14.09 4.93
CA LEU A 826 6.69 12.88 5.73
C LEU A 826 5.37 12.12 5.90
N GLU A 827 4.25 12.80 6.22
CA GLU A 827 2.93 12.15 6.31
C GLU A 827 2.53 11.47 4.99
N ILE A 828 2.82 12.08 3.83
CA ILE A 828 2.64 11.44 2.52
C ILE A 828 3.47 10.15 2.44
N MET A 829 4.75 10.23 2.77
CA MET A 829 5.65 9.08 2.70
C MET A 829 5.21 7.97 3.66
N MET A 830 4.82 8.34 4.88
CA MET A 830 4.40 7.41 5.91
C MET A 830 3.16 6.63 5.49
N ALA A 831 2.15 7.31 4.94
CA ALA A 831 0.95 6.68 4.40
C ALA A 831 1.26 5.72 3.24
N ARG A 832 2.14 6.12 2.31
CA ARG A 832 2.58 5.26 1.20
C ARG A 832 3.32 4.01 1.69
N TYR A 833 4.17 4.15 2.71
CA TYR A 833 4.89 3.04 3.33
C TYR A 833 3.95 2.04 4.03
N ARG A 834 2.91 2.54 4.72
CA ARG A 834 1.91 1.68 5.41
C ARG A 834 1.21 0.70 4.46
N ILE A 835 1.01 1.08 3.20
CA ILE A 835 0.31 0.24 2.21
C ILE A 835 1.21 -0.26 1.07
N GLY A 836 2.51 0.01 1.11
CA GLY A 836 3.44 -0.34 0.03
C GLY A 836 3.04 0.23 -1.33
N ASP A 837 2.52 1.46 -1.36
CA ASP A 837 1.92 2.08 -2.55
C ASP A 837 0.80 1.24 -3.22
N GLY A 838 0.07 0.48 -2.41
CA GLY A 838 -1.00 -0.40 -2.85
C GLY A 838 -0.59 -1.85 -3.04
N THR A 839 0.68 -2.20 -2.82
CA THR A 839 1.17 -3.59 -2.95
C THR A 839 1.18 -4.39 -1.65
N GLY A 840 0.77 -3.79 -0.52
CA GLY A 840 0.72 -4.45 0.78
C GLY A 840 2.01 -4.37 1.60
N GLY A 841 3.13 -3.98 1.02
CA GLY A 841 4.41 -3.93 1.73
C GLY A 841 5.40 -2.93 1.15
N ALA A 842 6.10 -2.21 2.04
CA ALA A 842 7.34 -1.50 1.71
C ALA A 842 8.54 -2.33 2.17
N PHE A 843 9.53 -2.49 1.30
CA PHE A 843 10.71 -3.35 1.51
C PHE A 843 12.01 -2.57 1.35
N VAL A 844 13.02 -2.93 2.14
CA VAL A 844 14.36 -2.35 2.04
C VAL A 844 15.17 -3.11 0.99
N GLY A 845 15.69 -2.38 0.00
CA GLY A 845 16.59 -2.92 -1.02
C GLY A 845 17.86 -2.07 -1.21
N PRO A 846 18.81 -2.52 -2.06
CA PRO A 846 20.09 -1.83 -2.29
C PRO A 846 19.97 -0.41 -2.89
N ALA A 847 18.78 0.00 -3.30
CA ALA A 847 18.50 1.30 -3.91
C ALA A 847 17.27 2.02 -3.29
N ASN A 848 16.63 1.41 -2.28
CA ASN A 848 15.43 1.92 -1.62
C ASN A 848 15.53 1.61 -0.12
N ASN A 849 15.74 2.62 0.72
CA ASN A 849 15.70 2.47 2.16
C ASN A 849 15.11 3.71 2.86
N CYS A 850 14.68 3.50 4.10
CA CYS A 850 14.00 4.49 4.94
C CYS A 850 14.78 5.81 5.06
N ALA A 851 16.11 5.75 5.14
CA ALA A 851 16.97 6.94 5.26
C ALA A 851 16.94 7.76 3.97
N GLN A 852 17.09 7.12 2.81
CA GLN A 852 17.06 7.78 1.51
C GLN A 852 15.69 8.43 1.24
N ASP A 853 14.60 7.71 1.53
CA ASP A 853 13.23 8.21 1.35
C ASP A 853 12.92 9.39 2.28
N SER A 854 13.36 9.31 3.53
CA SER A 854 13.24 10.42 4.49
C SER A 854 14.01 11.65 4.02
N ASN A 855 15.25 11.50 3.54
CA ASN A 855 16.07 12.61 3.03
C ASN A 855 15.48 13.24 1.75
N GLN A 856 14.76 12.47 0.93
CA GLN A 856 14.06 12.99 -0.24
C GLN A 856 12.93 13.95 0.18
N ALA A 857 12.21 13.68 1.27
CA ALA A 857 11.21 14.61 1.80
C ALA A 857 11.83 15.97 2.17
N LEU A 858 13.03 15.96 2.77
CA LEU A 858 13.78 17.18 3.08
C LEU A 858 14.16 17.95 1.80
N TYR A 859 14.63 17.23 0.78
CA TYR A 859 14.97 17.85 -0.51
C TYR A 859 13.75 18.47 -1.19
N THR A 860 12.63 17.75 -1.25
CA THR A 860 11.36 18.21 -1.86
C THR A 860 10.80 19.43 -1.14
N THR A 861 10.94 19.48 0.19
CA THR A 861 10.57 20.66 0.99
C THR A 861 11.35 21.89 0.55
N LEU A 862 12.68 21.76 0.44
CA LEU A 862 13.58 22.85 0.08
C LEU A 862 13.42 23.31 -1.39
N THR A 863 12.80 22.51 -2.26
CA THR A 863 12.48 22.90 -3.65
C THR A 863 11.08 23.51 -3.77
N SER A 864 10.08 22.99 -3.06
CA SER A 864 8.67 23.38 -3.15
C SER A 864 8.38 24.81 -2.70
N LEU A 865 9.12 25.32 -1.71
CA LEU A 865 8.96 26.68 -1.16
C LEU A 865 9.08 27.79 -2.21
N ARG A 866 10.05 27.67 -3.11
CA ARG A 866 10.22 28.65 -4.20
C ARG A 866 9.05 28.60 -5.19
N GLY A 867 8.51 27.41 -5.44
CA GLY A 867 7.35 27.21 -6.30
C GLY A 867 6.05 27.75 -5.68
N ALA A 868 5.89 27.69 -4.36
CA ALA A 868 4.79 28.34 -3.66
C ALA A 868 4.82 29.86 -3.86
N ILE A 869 5.95 30.52 -3.57
CA ILE A 869 6.10 31.98 -3.73
C ILE A 869 5.87 32.41 -5.19
N ALA A 870 6.40 31.66 -6.17
CA ALA A 870 6.26 31.98 -7.59
C ALA A 870 4.81 31.88 -8.10
N ARG A 871 3.93 31.12 -7.44
CA ARG A 871 2.51 31.00 -7.82
C ARG A 871 1.69 32.21 -7.38
N HIS A 872 2.03 32.82 -6.25
CA HIS A 872 1.30 33.97 -5.70
C HIS A 872 1.82 35.32 -6.21
N HIS A 873 3.10 35.40 -6.62
CA HIS A 873 3.69 36.65 -7.12
C HIS A 873 4.07 36.57 -8.61
N ARG A 874 3.54 37.51 -9.41
CA ARG A 874 3.87 37.65 -10.86
C ARG A 874 5.36 37.85 -11.15
N SER A 875 6.14 38.35 -10.18
CA SER A 875 7.59 38.54 -10.30
C SER A 875 8.29 38.28 -8.97
N MET A 876 9.23 37.33 -8.98
CA MET A 876 10.08 36.99 -7.84
C MET A 876 11.02 38.14 -7.44
N GLU A 877 11.45 38.95 -8.41
CA GLU A 877 12.31 40.13 -8.16
C GLU A 877 11.55 41.20 -7.38
N LYS A 878 10.28 41.42 -7.73
CA LYS A 878 9.40 42.34 -7.03
C LYS A 878 9.15 41.89 -5.59
N TRP A 879 8.80 40.61 -5.39
CA TRP A 879 8.60 40.03 -4.06
C TRP A 879 9.85 40.12 -3.18
N THR A 880 11.03 39.85 -3.75
CA THR A 880 12.32 39.94 -3.03
C THR A 880 12.58 41.35 -2.50
N THR A 881 12.17 42.36 -3.26
CA THR A 881 12.31 43.78 -2.88
C THR A 881 11.29 44.16 -1.80
N GLU A 882 10.07 43.63 -1.88
CA GLU A 882 8.97 43.90 -0.94
C GLU A 882 9.13 43.15 0.41
N HIS A 883 9.80 41.98 0.41
CA HIS A 883 9.97 41.12 1.59
C HIS A 883 11.44 40.73 1.84
N PRO A 884 12.34 41.68 2.17
CA PRO A 884 13.78 41.43 2.27
C PRO A 884 14.15 40.38 3.33
N THR A 885 13.45 40.34 4.47
CA THR A 885 13.69 39.35 5.54
C THR A 885 13.33 37.93 5.09
N GLN A 886 12.16 37.76 4.47
CA GLN A 886 11.71 36.46 3.95
C GLN A 886 12.58 35.98 2.78
N SER A 887 13.07 36.91 1.95
CA SER A 887 14.03 36.59 0.88
C SER A 887 15.35 36.06 1.44
N LYS A 888 15.87 36.67 2.51
CA LYS A 888 17.07 36.17 3.21
C LYS A 888 16.85 34.76 3.77
N GLN A 889 15.69 34.50 4.38
CA GLN A 889 15.32 33.15 4.86
C GLN A 889 15.32 32.14 3.71
N LEU A 890 14.67 32.47 2.59
CA LEU A 890 14.64 31.61 1.40
C LEU A 890 16.04 31.34 0.84
N GLN A 891 16.91 32.36 0.82
CA GLN A 891 18.31 32.20 0.37
C GLN A 891 19.09 31.25 1.28
N THR A 892 18.92 31.36 2.61
CA THR A 892 19.51 30.43 3.58
C THR A 892 19.07 28.99 3.30
N LEU A 893 17.77 28.75 3.08
CA LEU A 893 17.24 27.43 2.73
C LEU A 893 17.82 26.89 1.41
N GLN A 894 17.99 27.76 0.40
CA GLN A 894 18.62 27.38 -0.86
C GLN A 894 20.10 27.02 -0.70
N ASN A 895 20.81 27.61 0.27
CA ASN A 895 22.19 27.23 0.59
C ASN A 895 22.25 25.85 1.22
N VAL A 896 21.37 25.56 2.20
CA VAL A 896 21.23 24.21 2.78
C VAL A 896 20.98 23.19 1.67
N ARG A 897 20.01 23.47 0.78
CA ARG A 897 19.69 22.60 -0.36
C ARG A 897 20.90 22.33 -1.24
N ARG A 898 21.63 23.36 -1.65
CA ARG A 898 22.83 23.21 -2.50
C ARG A 898 23.93 22.39 -1.83
N PHE A 899 24.09 22.56 -0.52
CA PHE A 899 25.04 21.75 0.25
C PHE A 899 24.61 20.28 0.29
N LEU A 900 23.36 20.00 0.67
CA LEU A 900 22.82 18.64 0.70
C LEU A 900 22.90 17.98 -0.69
N GLN A 901 22.55 18.70 -1.75
CA GLN A 901 22.65 18.19 -3.13
C GLN A 901 24.09 17.80 -3.48
N ARG A 902 25.10 18.56 -3.06
CA ARG A 902 26.50 18.25 -3.34
C ARG A 902 27.01 17.03 -2.55
N GLU A 903 26.64 16.93 -1.28
CA GLU A 903 27.19 15.91 -0.36
C GLU A 903 26.41 14.59 -0.41
N LEU A 904 25.08 14.66 -0.53
CA LEU A 904 24.17 13.51 -0.52
C LEU A 904 23.78 13.04 -1.94
N LEU A 905 23.87 13.90 -2.96
CA LEU A 905 23.51 13.58 -4.36
C LEU A 905 24.65 13.95 -5.35
N PRO A 906 25.86 13.37 -5.22
CA PRO A 906 27.07 13.84 -5.91
C PRO A 906 26.99 13.87 -7.46
N PHE A 907 26.02 13.17 -8.07
CA PHE A 907 25.81 13.13 -9.53
C PHE A 907 24.41 13.61 -9.98
N GLY A 908 23.67 14.30 -9.11
CA GLY A 908 22.66 15.29 -9.55
C GLY A 908 21.23 14.84 -9.87
N THR A 909 20.82 13.60 -9.61
CA THR A 909 19.41 13.20 -9.81
C THR A 909 18.71 12.96 -8.46
N ALA A 910 17.95 13.96 -8.00
CA ALA A 910 16.87 13.72 -7.05
C ALA A 910 15.80 12.90 -7.78
N ARG A 911 15.22 11.88 -7.13
CA ARG A 911 14.27 10.99 -7.81
C ARG A 911 13.02 11.75 -8.24
N ALA A 912 12.59 11.54 -9.49
CA ALA A 912 11.38 12.14 -10.09
C ALA A 912 10.11 11.29 -9.86
N ASP A 913 10.30 10.07 -9.35
CA ASP A 913 9.28 9.06 -9.04
C ASP A 913 8.21 9.54 -8.05
N TRP A 914 8.52 10.58 -7.27
CA TRP A 914 7.63 11.13 -6.25
C TRP A 914 6.64 12.19 -6.76
N GLN A 915 6.90 12.81 -7.92
CA GLN A 915 5.98 13.78 -8.54
C GLN A 915 4.88 13.11 -9.37
N THR A 916 5.11 11.87 -9.76
CA THR A 916 4.19 11.05 -10.56
C THR A 916 3.65 9.92 -9.72
N ALA A 917 2.33 9.79 -9.61
CA ALA A 917 1.65 8.73 -8.86
C ALA A 917 1.89 7.29 -9.40
N ASP A 918 2.69 7.13 -10.45
CA ASP A 918 2.80 5.93 -11.28
C ASP A 918 3.92 4.93 -10.88
N GLU A 919 4.81 5.32 -9.96
CA GLU A 919 5.91 4.46 -9.46
C GLU A 919 5.69 3.99 -8.02
N VAL A 920 5.87 2.68 -7.80
CA VAL A 920 5.63 1.95 -6.54
C VAL A 920 6.90 1.98 -5.68
N LEU A 921 6.76 2.32 -4.39
CA LEU A 921 7.85 2.22 -3.40
C LEU A 921 8.47 0.81 -3.37
N GLY A 922 9.80 0.74 -3.40
CA GLY A 922 10.52 -0.53 -3.31
C GLY A 922 10.67 -1.28 -4.63
N THR A 923 10.69 -0.60 -5.79
CA THR A 923 11.06 -1.22 -7.08
C THR A 923 12.31 -2.10 -6.89
N THR A 924 12.12 -3.40 -7.09
CA THR A 924 13.18 -4.40 -6.97
C THR A 924 14.17 -4.21 -8.12
N LEU A 925 15.38 -4.75 -7.96
CA LEU A 925 16.46 -4.76 -8.95
C LEU A 925 16.00 -5.18 -10.37
N GLU A 926 14.85 -5.82 -10.52
CA GLU A 926 14.39 -6.43 -11.77
C GLU A 926 13.59 -5.49 -12.69
N ASP A 927 13.14 -4.33 -12.20
CA ASP A 927 12.39 -3.36 -13.02
C ASP A 927 13.30 -2.46 -13.88
N ASP A 928 14.50 -2.13 -13.38
CA ASP A 928 15.58 -1.48 -14.14
C ASP A 928 16.97 -1.81 -13.53
N PRO A 929 17.52 -3.02 -13.77
CA PRO A 929 18.67 -3.56 -13.04
C PRO A 929 19.95 -2.74 -13.16
N LEU A 930 20.22 -2.22 -14.36
CA LEU A 930 21.43 -1.43 -14.58
C LEU A 930 21.31 -0.06 -13.93
N GLN A 931 20.17 0.64 -14.07
CA GLN A 931 19.99 1.93 -13.40
C GLN A 931 19.93 1.79 -11.88
N THR A 932 19.28 0.76 -11.35
CA THR A 932 19.07 0.56 -9.90
C THR A 932 20.38 0.15 -9.20
N LEU A 933 21.19 -0.72 -9.83
CA LEU A 933 22.53 -1.07 -9.32
C LEU A 933 23.50 0.13 -9.39
N LEU A 934 23.51 0.87 -10.50
CA LEU A 934 24.26 2.12 -10.61
C LEU A 934 23.78 3.13 -9.55
N ARG A 935 22.47 3.30 -9.34
CA ARG A 935 21.89 4.20 -8.33
C ARG A 935 22.23 3.81 -6.90
N GLY A 936 22.21 2.52 -6.55
CA GLY A 936 22.64 2.03 -5.23
C GLY A 936 24.12 2.30 -4.96
N LEU A 937 24.98 2.10 -5.98
CA LEU A 937 26.40 2.46 -5.90
C LEU A 937 26.64 3.99 -5.86
N ILE A 938 25.73 4.79 -6.43
CA ILE A 938 25.80 6.26 -6.50
C ILE A 938 25.26 6.94 -5.22
N SER A 939 24.35 6.29 -4.47
CA SER A 939 23.64 6.86 -3.31
C SER A 939 24.11 6.32 -1.94
N TRP A 940 25.24 5.60 -1.89
CA TRP A 940 25.72 4.94 -0.68
C TRP A 940 25.85 5.84 0.57
N ARG A 941 26.12 7.15 0.39
CA ARG A 941 26.18 8.12 1.50
C ARG A 941 24.83 8.45 2.12
N THR A 942 23.75 8.39 1.34
CA THR A 942 22.36 8.55 1.83
C THR A 942 21.79 7.26 2.42
N MET A 943 22.41 6.12 2.14
CA MET A 943 21.94 4.83 2.63
C MET A 943 22.39 4.51 4.06
N LEU A 944 23.35 5.27 4.60
CA LEU A 944 23.89 5.04 5.93
C LEU A 944 23.27 6.03 6.92
N PRO A 945 22.42 5.55 7.85
CA PRO A 945 21.71 6.39 8.80
C PRO A 945 22.57 7.45 9.50
N ARG A 946 23.70 7.04 10.07
CA ARG A 946 24.59 7.95 10.79
C ARG A 946 25.25 8.98 9.87
N VAL A 947 25.74 8.55 8.70
CA VAL A 947 26.37 9.47 7.73
C VAL A 947 25.36 10.50 7.21
N ALA A 948 24.13 10.07 6.92
CA ALA A 948 23.04 10.95 6.51
C ALA A 948 22.72 11.98 7.61
N SER A 949 22.54 11.52 8.86
CA SER A 949 22.32 12.39 10.02
C SER A 949 23.42 13.43 10.19
N ASP A 950 24.68 13.01 10.27
CA ASP A 950 25.81 13.91 10.45
C ASP A 950 25.89 14.95 9.32
N THR A 951 25.64 14.52 8.07
CA THR A 951 25.66 15.41 6.90
C THR A 951 24.55 16.46 6.97
N VAL A 952 23.34 16.07 7.36
CA VAL A 952 22.20 16.97 7.53
C VAL A 952 22.49 17.99 8.63
N VAL A 953 22.91 17.53 9.81
CA VAL A 953 23.21 18.43 10.94
C VAL A 953 24.30 19.43 10.56
N ILE A 954 25.38 18.96 9.92
CA ILE A 954 26.47 19.82 9.45
C ILE A 954 25.98 20.83 8.41
N ALA A 955 25.06 20.46 7.52
CA ALA A 955 24.50 21.36 6.51
C ALA A 955 23.80 22.57 7.15
N PHE A 956 22.99 22.33 8.19
CA PHE A 956 22.27 23.36 8.92
C PHE A 956 23.23 24.20 9.78
N LEU A 957 24.16 23.59 10.51
CA LEU A 957 25.15 24.32 11.33
C LEU A 957 26.00 25.28 10.48
N ARG A 958 26.32 24.93 9.23
CA ARG A 958 27.01 25.84 8.28
C ARG A 958 26.21 27.08 7.91
N GLN A 959 24.90 27.08 8.14
CA GLN A 959 23.99 28.20 7.84
C GLN A 959 23.55 28.95 9.11
N GLY A 960 24.27 28.80 10.23
CA GLY A 960 23.99 29.50 11.48
C GLY A 960 22.93 28.83 12.35
N ALA A 961 22.59 27.56 12.10
CA ALA A 961 21.72 26.82 13.00
C ALA A 961 22.43 26.46 14.32
N SER A 962 21.65 26.18 15.35
CA SER A 962 22.09 25.47 16.55
C SER A 962 21.48 24.06 16.58
N ALA A 963 22.20 23.10 17.16
CA ALA A 963 21.76 21.71 17.25
C ALA A 963 21.88 21.20 18.68
N TRP A 964 20.81 20.62 19.21
CA TRP A 964 20.78 19.99 20.53
C TRP A 964 20.84 18.48 20.39
N VAL A 965 21.92 17.86 20.86
CA VAL A 965 22.14 16.41 20.77
C VAL A 965 21.74 15.74 22.08
N LEU A 966 20.66 14.97 22.04
CA LEU A 966 20.12 14.17 23.14
C LEU A 966 20.52 12.71 22.91
N ARG A 967 21.30 12.13 23.82
CA ARG A 967 21.80 10.76 23.71
C ARG A 967 21.23 9.89 24.81
N THR A 968 20.89 8.66 24.45
CA THR A 968 20.56 7.60 25.41
C THR A 968 21.34 6.35 25.07
N THR A 969 21.85 5.65 26.08
CA THR A 969 22.64 4.43 25.87
C THR A 969 22.08 3.32 26.75
N GLN A 970 21.00 2.65 26.30
CA GLN A 970 20.34 1.57 27.06
C GLN A 970 20.00 2.00 28.51
N VAL A 971 19.10 2.97 28.63
CA VAL A 971 18.76 3.65 29.89
C VAL A 971 17.52 3.03 30.54
N GLY A 972 17.54 2.89 31.86
CA GLY A 972 16.45 2.27 32.63
C GLY A 972 17.02 1.48 33.80
N GLY A 973 16.46 0.29 34.04
CA GLY A 973 17.09 -0.72 34.89
C GLY A 973 18.29 -1.40 34.21
N ASP A 974 19.06 -2.13 35.01
CA ASP A 974 20.25 -2.85 34.58
C ASP A 974 19.90 -4.16 33.85
N ASN A 975 20.42 -4.31 32.63
CA ASN A 975 20.32 -5.53 31.84
C ASN A 975 21.72 -5.97 31.37
N PRO A 976 22.43 -6.85 32.10
CA PRO A 976 23.78 -7.26 31.74
C PRO A 976 23.85 -8.15 30.49
N THR A 977 22.72 -8.64 29.96
CA THR A 977 22.69 -9.61 28.85
C THR A 977 22.77 -8.96 27.46
N ILE A 978 22.68 -7.63 27.39
CA ILE A 978 22.76 -6.85 26.15
C ILE A 978 23.87 -5.81 26.23
N GLU A 979 24.37 -5.36 25.08
CA GLU A 979 25.38 -4.30 25.00
C GLU A 979 25.06 -3.32 23.85
N PRO A 980 25.40 -2.03 23.95
CA PRO A 980 25.11 -1.08 22.89
C PRO A 980 26.09 -1.26 21.73
N VAL A 981 25.55 -1.36 20.51
CA VAL A 981 26.37 -1.40 19.27
C VAL A 981 26.19 -0.09 18.51
N VAL A 982 27.30 0.58 18.21
CA VAL A 982 27.30 1.88 17.53
C VAL A 982 27.03 1.68 16.02
N PRO A 983 26.17 2.51 15.39
CA PRO A 983 25.96 2.43 13.95
C PRO A 983 27.20 2.91 13.17
N LEU A 984 27.40 2.29 12.00
CA LEU A 984 28.54 2.51 11.12
C LEU A 984 28.68 4.00 10.74
N SER A 985 29.92 4.49 10.79
CA SER A 985 30.33 5.83 10.33
C SER A 985 31.53 5.74 9.41
N PHE A 986 31.84 6.82 8.69
CA PHE A 986 33.03 6.97 7.83
C PHE A 986 33.85 8.22 8.10
#